data_AF-A0A931Y0K4-F1
#
_entry.id   AF-A0A931Y0K4-F1
#
_cell.length_a   1.000
_cell.length_b   1.000
_cell.length_c   1.000
_cell.angle_alpha   90.00
_cell.angle_beta   90.00
_cell.angle_gamma   90.00
#
_symmetry.space_group_name_H-M   'P 1'
#
loop_
_entity.id
_entity.type
_entity.pdbx_description
1 polymer ?
#
loop_
_entity_poly.entity_id
_entity_poly.type
_entity_poly.pdbx_seq_one_letter_code
_entity_poly.pdbx_strand_id
1 'polypeptide(L)'
;MSPLTGTVGVLALHAQHDDFVEDDLLATAEGRLRAAGRSVAVLRSTRGARTAAEWEPEIRDWVARHDLDVAVILRAWDRALLDSVRGALRGGARLVRLGSRPSALDDAFDAVVDVNGLLELLEGRAPLPARLPASAAEIRSLRLVEPDPAVASTGRPTIRGPAVGCPFLADVRKSAPFRDLPLERGEVQTKGCSFCLDNIGAYAQPPEHAVLESWLRQARAIRAARPDVREVLLVDERPHPTLPAFFRALEAEPALHGLEVMFKSRVDWLFEHEPALVEAIEAARRTGSVVHAYLVGFESFDGFHLELFNKGVSVEQNVAAIAKLRELAARFPDAFEFRKYRAHGVVLFTPWTTPAALRENARVMREVRFDELRSEALRTRLRLQPRTPLHALAERDGLLCASFDEGRTDRAIEQGYDASTPWRFREPSVEAIFRAATQLGALDRSLPEPDVLDAALDLVLAAPGLAEAPELAPLPLLQAAREGDELGVRRAGDAALLSLIATRRGRLVRRCRVAEGAEALARAYRACGLNARAFGDDVVVAGDEAELTPPVAPPPLPSTLRSGVRLGDVRLLRVIAEPEAHALVLEPARAVRVRAHDGRPYALRYGAWAIDVDDPTTLEGREKLAIRALVAHLARGS
;
A
#
# COMPACT_ATOMS: atom_id res chain seq x y z
N MET A 1 12.42 19.62 38.12
CA MET A 1 12.95 18.24 38.03
C MET A 1 14.47 18.32 38.14
N SER A 2 15.16 17.28 38.62
CA SER A 2 16.63 17.32 38.60
C SER A 2 17.15 17.35 37.17
N PRO A 3 18.21 18.13 36.87
CA PRO A 3 18.86 18.11 35.56
C PRO A 3 19.31 16.69 35.18
N LEU A 4 19.13 16.32 33.92
CA LEU A 4 19.62 15.04 33.38
C LEU A 4 21.02 15.30 32.81
N THR A 5 22.06 14.78 33.45
CA THR A 5 23.46 15.10 33.09
C THR A 5 24.19 14.03 32.30
N GLY A 6 23.62 12.83 32.12
CA GLY A 6 24.27 11.75 31.39
C GLY A 6 23.98 11.74 29.89
N THR A 7 24.10 10.56 29.30
CA THR A 7 24.12 10.36 27.84
C THR A 7 22.71 10.46 27.26
N VAL A 8 22.57 11.28 26.20
CA VAL A 8 21.36 11.35 25.38
C VAL A 8 21.54 10.42 24.17
N GLY A 9 20.69 9.41 24.05
CA GLY A 9 20.65 8.56 22.87
C GLY A 9 19.66 9.12 21.85
N VAL A 10 20.10 9.35 20.62
CA VAL A 10 19.24 9.75 19.50
C VAL A 10 19.07 8.54 18.59
N LEU A 11 17.84 8.04 18.49
CA LEU A 11 17.49 6.87 17.70
C LEU A 11 16.80 7.32 16.41
N ALA A 12 17.56 7.39 15.32
CA ALA A 12 17.07 7.56 13.96
C ALA A 12 16.62 6.20 13.42
N LEU A 13 15.37 5.86 13.73
CA LEU A 13 14.75 4.62 13.30
C LEU A 13 14.00 4.87 12.00
N HIS A 14 14.18 3.99 11.01
CA HIS A 14 13.53 4.08 9.70
C HIS A 14 12.81 2.78 9.37
N ALA A 15 11.61 2.86 8.80
CA ALA A 15 10.88 1.67 8.38
C ALA A 15 11.39 1.10 7.04
N GLN A 16 11.87 1.95 6.12
CA GLN A 16 12.31 1.59 4.76
C GLN A 16 13.68 2.20 4.44
N HIS A 17 14.39 1.63 3.46
CA HIS A 17 15.69 2.13 2.99
C HIS A 17 15.59 3.35 2.07
N ASP A 18 14.46 3.52 1.39
CA ASP A 18 14.30 4.52 0.35
C ASP A 18 13.67 5.80 0.91
N ASP A 19 14.34 6.93 0.68
CA ASP A 19 14.18 8.20 1.37
C ASP A 19 12.83 8.91 1.19
N PHE A 20 12.19 9.33 2.29
CA PHE A 20 11.31 10.51 2.29
C PHE A 20 11.20 11.25 3.65
N VAL A 21 11.20 12.59 3.51
CA VAL A 21 10.88 13.70 4.43
C VAL A 21 11.52 13.66 5.82
N GLU A 22 12.65 14.36 5.89
CA GLU A 22 13.31 15.00 7.05
C GLU A 22 13.79 14.09 8.21
N ASP A 23 15.10 13.85 8.20
CA ASP A 23 15.95 13.57 9.37
C ASP A 23 16.66 14.84 9.89
N ASP A 24 16.43 15.98 9.23
CA ASP A 24 17.05 17.28 9.57
C ASP A 24 16.76 17.65 11.03
N LEU A 25 15.59 17.28 11.55
CA LEU A 25 15.25 17.49 12.96
C LEU A 25 16.19 16.72 13.91
N LEU A 26 16.54 15.48 13.59
CA LEU A 26 17.46 14.69 14.41
C LEU A 26 18.89 15.19 14.27
N ALA A 27 19.35 15.51 13.07
CA ALA A 27 20.67 16.10 12.86
C ALA A 27 20.80 17.46 13.57
N THR A 28 19.75 18.30 13.48
CA THR A 28 19.66 19.57 14.21
C THR A 28 19.66 19.35 15.72
N ALA A 29 18.88 18.40 16.23
CA ALA A 29 18.85 18.05 17.64
C ALA A 29 20.23 17.58 18.11
N GLU A 30 20.86 16.67 17.38
CA GLU A 30 22.22 16.18 17.65
C GLU A 30 23.22 17.35 17.73
N GLY A 31 23.25 18.21 16.71
CA GLY A 31 24.15 19.37 16.67
C GLY A 31 23.95 20.31 17.85
N ARG A 32 22.69 20.64 18.19
CA ARG A 32 22.38 21.53 19.32
C ARG A 32 22.68 20.89 20.68
N LEU A 33 22.43 19.60 20.84
CA LEU A 33 22.78 18.86 22.07
C LEU A 33 24.30 18.85 22.30
N ARG A 34 25.08 18.54 21.25
CA ARG A 34 26.55 18.59 21.31
C ARG A 34 27.06 20.00 21.61
N ALA A 35 26.49 21.03 20.96
CA ALA A 35 26.83 22.42 21.21
C ALA A 35 26.51 22.88 22.64
N ALA A 36 25.48 22.27 23.27
CA ALA A 36 25.16 22.46 24.68
C ALA A 36 26.03 21.61 25.63
N GLY A 37 27.10 20.99 25.14
CA GLY A 37 28.05 20.20 25.95
C GLY A 37 27.52 18.84 26.39
N ARG A 38 26.46 18.31 25.76
CA ARG A 38 25.87 17.01 26.11
C ARG A 38 26.62 15.86 25.44
N SER A 39 26.73 14.73 26.14
CA SER A 39 27.16 13.46 25.56
C SER A 39 26.02 12.88 24.72
N VAL A 40 26.25 12.72 23.41
CA VAL A 40 25.24 12.23 22.47
C VAL A 40 25.70 10.94 21.82
N ALA A 41 24.93 9.87 21.99
CA ALA A 41 25.08 8.61 21.27
C ALA A 41 24.00 8.53 20.19
N VAL A 42 24.34 8.07 18.98
CA VAL A 42 23.38 8.01 17.87
C VAL A 42 23.28 6.60 17.33
N LEU A 43 22.05 6.09 17.22
CA LEU A 43 21.72 4.88 16.49
C LEU A 43 20.99 5.28 15.22
N ARG A 44 21.50 4.86 14.07
CA ARG A 44 20.77 4.90 12.80
C ARG A 44 20.47 3.47 12.41
N SER A 45 19.19 3.10 12.34
CA SER A 45 18.81 1.73 12.01
C SER A 45 17.55 1.72 11.14
N THR A 46 17.56 0.85 10.12
CA THR A 46 16.46 0.72 9.17
C THR A 46 15.87 -0.68 9.25
N ARG A 47 14.57 -0.80 9.49
CA ARG A 47 13.85 -2.07 9.50
C ARG A 47 13.95 -2.78 8.15
N GLY A 48 13.60 -2.08 7.07
CA GLY A 48 13.58 -2.63 5.72
C GLY A 48 12.61 -3.81 5.62
N ALA A 49 13.10 -4.94 5.11
CA ALA A 49 12.32 -6.18 5.02
C ALA A 49 12.25 -6.99 6.33
N ARG A 50 12.99 -6.59 7.38
CA ARG A 50 13.03 -7.32 8.65
C ARG A 50 11.68 -7.29 9.36
N THR A 51 11.33 -8.42 9.97
CA THR A 51 10.23 -8.46 10.95
C THR A 51 10.57 -7.62 12.17
N ALA A 52 9.56 -7.20 12.92
CA ALA A 52 9.80 -6.48 14.18
C ALA A 52 10.66 -7.30 15.15
N ALA A 53 10.39 -8.61 15.24
CA ALA A 53 11.13 -9.54 16.11
C ALA A 53 12.63 -9.68 15.75
N GLU A 54 13.01 -9.48 14.48
CA GLU A 54 14.41 -9.50 14.06
C GLU A 54 15.12 -8.17 14.29
N TRP A 55 14.38 -7.05 14.22
CA TRP A 55 14.95 -5.71 14.30
C TRP A 55 15.02 -5.16 15.72
N GLU A 56 14.00 -5.43 16.53
CA GLU A 56 13.87 -4.94 17.90
C GLU A 56 15.06 -5.30 18.80
N PRO A 57 15.63 -6.53 18.77
CA PRO A 57 16.78 -6.87 19.61
C PRO A 57 18.00 -5.98 19.37
N GLU A 58 18.28 -5.59 18.12
CA GLU A 58 19.41 -4.70 17.79
C GLU A 58 19.28 -3.36 18.51
N ILE A 59 18.09 -2.77 18.46
CA ILE A 59 17.79 -1.48 19.07
C ILE A 59 17.88 -1.58 20.59
N ARG A 60 17.24 -2.61 21.16
CA ARG A 60 17.24 -2.87 22.60
C ARG A 60 18.66 -3.05 23.14
N ASP A 61 19.47 -3.86 22.48
CA ASP A 61 20.85 -4.16 22.90
C ASP A 61 21.77 -2.95 22.71
N TRP A 62 21.48 -2.07 21.74
CA TRP A 62 22.16 -0.78 21.62
C TRP A 62 21.81 0.15 22.78
N VAL A 63 20.53 0.29 23.12
CA VAL A 63 20.04 1.13 24.24
C VAL A 63 20.67 0.68 25.56
N ALA A 64 20.65 -0.63 25.85
CA ALA A 64 21.18 -1.19 27.08
C ALA A 64 22.70 -0.95 27.24
N ARG A 65 23.47 -0.98 26.15
CA ARG A 65 24.93 -0.79 26.18
C ARG A 65 25.38 0.65 26.44
N HIS A 66 24.54 1.65 26.19
CA HIS A 66 24.94 3.07 26.24
C HIS A 66 24.50 3.78 27.53
N ASP A 67 23.83 3.10 28.46
CA ASP A 67 23.41 3.63 29.77
C ASP A 67 22.73 5.02 29.67
N LEU A 68 21.72 5.10 28.80
CA LEU A 68 21.09 6.37 28.42
C LEU A 68 20.23 6.96 29.55
N ASP A 69 20.32 8.28 29.73
CA ASP A 69 19.38 9.05 30.55
C ASP A 69 18.11 9.44 29.81
N VAL A 70 18.27 9.70 28.52
CA VAL A 70 17.18 10.08 27.62
C VAL A 70 17.38 9.35 26.31
N ALA A 71 16.39 8.58 25.88
CA ALA A 71 16.28 8.09 24.51
C ALA A 71 15.31 8.99 23.75
N VAL A 72 15.81 9.59 22.67
CA VAL A 72 15.06 10.49 21.78
C VAL A 72 14.75 9.74 20.50
N ILE A 73 13.46 9.61 20.18
CA ILE A 73 12.97 8.94 18.98
C ILE A 73 12.18 9.95 18.15
N LEU A 74 12.44 10.04 16.85
CA LEU A 74 11.61 10.86 15.96
C LEU A 74 10.28 10.16 15.65
N ARG A 75 10.34 8.88 15.27
CA ARG A 75 9.18 8.09 14.84
C ARG A 75 9.23 6.69 15.43
N ALA A 76 8.05 6.20 15.76
CA ALA A 76 7.80 4.81 16.12
C ALA A 76 6.47 4.38 15.50
N TRP A 77 6.31 3.09 15.30
CA TRP A 77 5.19 2.52 14.55
C TRP A 77 4.40 1.46 15.30
N ASP A 78 5.01 0.86 16.32
CA ASP A 78 4.37 -0.13 17.15
C ASP A 78 4.77 0.08 18.62
N ARG A 79 3.85 -0.31 19.49
CA ARG A 79 3.99 -0.15 20.94
C ARG A 79 5.06 -1.09 21.50
N ALA A 80 5.22 -2.28 20.92
CA ALA A 80 6.17 -3.29 21.36
C ALA A 80 7.62 -2.79 21.30
N LEU A 81 8.00 -2.11 20.21
CA LEU A 81 9.30 -1.45 20.06
C LEU A 81 9.55 -0.43 21.18
N LEU A 82 8.55 0.43 21.47
CA LEU A 82 8.67 1.44 22.51
C LEU A 82 8.79 0.83 23.91
N ASP A 83 8.01 -0.21 24.19
CA ASP A 83 8.09 -0.95 25.45
C ASP A 83 9.44 -1.67 25.59
N SER A 84 10.01 -2.19 24.49
CA SER A 84 11.34 -2.81 24.46
C SER A 84 12.46 -1.81 24.72
N VAL A 85 12.42 -0.65 24.06
CA VAL A 85 13.36 0.45 24.34
C VAL A 85 13.24 0.90 25.79
N ARG A 86 12.02 1.07 26.30
CA ARG A 86 11.77 1.47 27.69
C ARG A 86 12.28 0.44 28.69
N GLY A 87 12.12 -0.86 28.41
CA GLY A 87 12.65 -1.94 29.24
C GLY A 87 14.18 -2.02 29.26
N ALA A 88 14.85 -1.54 28.21
CA ALA A 88 16.31 -1.45 28.14
C ALA A 88 16.91 -0.18 28.74
N LEU A 89 16.09 0.85 28.99
CA LEU A 89 16.52 2.07 29.67
C LEU A 89 16.78 1.82 31.16
N ARG A 90 17.75 2.55 31.72
CA ARG A 90 18.06 2.49 33.16
C ARG A 90 16.92 3.09 33.99
N GLY A 91 16.85 2.70 35.27
CA GLY A 91 15.85 3.25 36.20
C GLY A 91 15.90 4.78 36.26
N GLY A 92 14.78 5.44 35.98
CA GLY A 92 14.66 6.90 36.00
C GLY A 92 15.02 7.62 34.68
N ALA A 93 15.51 6.90 33.68
CA ALA A 93 15.67 7.45 32.33
C ALA A 93 14.32 7.71 31.65
N ARG A 94 14.35 8.52 30.59
CA ARG A 94 13.16 8.98 29.87
C ARG A 94 13.17 8.57 28.42
N LEU A 95 12.01 8.18 27.92
CA LEU A 95 11.72 7.97 26.51
C LEU A 95 10.98 9.19 25.96
N VAL A 96 11.60 9.90 25.03
CA VAL A 96 11.12 11.19 24.51
C VAL A 96 10.90 11.09 23.01
N ARG A 97 9.74 11.57 22.54
CA ARG A 97 9.50 11.76 21.11
C ARG A 97 9.87 13.16 20.70
N LEU A 98 10.69 13.29 19.66
CA LEU A 98 10.98 14.56 19.02
C LEU A 98 9.95 14.78 17.91
N GLY A 99 9.05 15.74 18.07
CA GLY A 99 8.00 15.99 17.08
C GLY A 99 7.03 17.08 17.49
N SER A 100 6.43 17.74 16.50
CA SER A 100 5.38 18.76 16.70
C SER A 100 3.99 18.27 16.31
N ARG A 101 3.91 17.07 15.72
CA ARG A 101 2.69 16.48 15.20
C ARG A 101 2.20 15.36 16.13
N PRO A 102 0.89 15.30 16.39
CA PRO A 102 0.31 14.19 17.14
C PRO A 102 0.56 12.86 16.45
N SER A 103 0.79 11.81 17.23
CA SER A 103 0.87 10.42 16.78
C SER A 103 0.02 9.52 17.68
N ALA A 104 -0.46 8.40 17.12
CA ALA A 104 -1.22 7.40 17.87
C ALA A 104 -0.44 6.74 19.02
N LEU A 105 0.87 6.93 19.09
CA LEU A 105 1.75 6.37 20.13
C LEU A 105 2.32 7.44 21.08
N ASP A 106 1.83 8.68 21.02
CA ASP A 106 2.36 9.77 21.87
C ASP A 106 2.23 9.46 23.38
N ASP A 107 1.22 8.68 23.78
CA ASP A 107 0.99 8.24 25.17
C ASP A 107 2.04 7.23 25.69
N ALA A 108 2.80 6.61 24.80
CA ALA A 108 3.88 5.69 25.14
C ALA A 108 5.21 6.41 25.48
N PHE A 109 5.27 7.74 25.30
CA PHE A 109 6.43 8.56 25.60
C PHE A 109 6.25 9.31 26.94
N ASP A 110 7.36 9.56 27.63
CA ASP A 110 7.35 10.40 28.84
C ASP A 110 7.19 11.89 28.51
N ALA A 111 7.57 12.29 27.29
CA ALA A 111 7.36 13.63 26.74
C ALA A 111 7.37 13.61 25.21
N VAL A 112 6.57 14.49 24.60
CA VAL A 112 6.58 14.81 23.17
C VAL A 112 6.92 16.28 23.01
N VAL A 113 8.11 16.56 22.47
CA VAL A 113 8.71 17.90 22.49
C VAL A 113 9.36 18.24 21.15
N ASP A 114 9.56 19.52 20.88
CA ASP A 114 10.48 19.97 19.83
C ASP A 114 11.93 20.01 20.34
N VAL A 115 12.87 20.48 19.51
CA VAL A 115 14.29 20.55 19.87
C VAL A 115 14.54 21.48 21.06
N ASN A 116 13.78 22.58 21.20
CA ASN A 116 13.94 23.48 22.35
C ASN A 116 13.39 22.84 23.62
N GLY A 117 12.20 22.23 23.56
CA GLY A 117 11.61 21.50 24.67
C GLY A 117 12.50 20.35 25.15
N LEU A 118 13.20 19.67 24.24
CA LEU A 118 14.20 18.67 24.62
C LEU A 118 15.35 19.28 25.44
N LEU A 119 15.88 20.45 25.05
CA LEU A 119 16.93 21.13 25.80
C LEU A 119 16.44 21.58 27.19
N GLU A 120 15.22 22.13 27.28
CA GLU A 120 14.58 22.50 28.54
C GLU A 120 14.42 21.30 29.48
N LEU A 121 13.96 20.18 28.92
CA LEU A 121 13.80 18.92 29.64
C LEU A 121 15.12 18.44 30.24
N LEU A 122 16.22 18.49 29.47
CA LEU A 122 17.56 18.09 29.92
C LEU A 122 18.14 19.02 31.00
N GLU A 123 17.66 20.26 31.08
CA GLU A 123 18.00 21.21 32.13
C GLU A 123 17.11 21.06 33.38
N GLY A 124 16.19 20.10 33.40
CA GLY A 124 15.29 19.86 34.52
C GLY A 124 14.09 20.81 34.57
N ARG A 125 13.89 21.62 33.52
CA ARG A 125 12.71 22.47 33.33
C ARG A 125 11.54 21.64 32.81
N ALA A 126 10.32 22.07 33.12
CA ALA A 126 9.13 21.46 32.53
C ALA A 126 9.07 21.92 31.07
N PRO A 127 9.25 21.01 30.08
CA PRO A 127 9.20 21.42 28.69
C PRO A 127 7.78 21.87 28.36
N LEU A 128 7.66 22.94 27.57
CA LEU A 128 6.38 23.22 26.94
C LEU A 128 6.05 22.06 25.98
N PRO A 129 4.84 21.48 26.05
CA PRO A 129 4.44 20.46 25.10
C PRO A 129 4.53 21.05 23.70
N ALA A 130 4.97 20.24 22.74
CA ALA A 130 4.99 20.67 21.36
C ALA A 130 3.56 21.03 20.94
N ARG A 131 3.28 22.34 20.80
CA ARG A 131 1.98 22.82 20.33
C ARG A 131 2.15 23.47 18.98
N LEU A 132 1.18 23.20 18.12
CA LEU A 132 1.10 23.88 16.85
C LEU A 132 0.83 25.38 17.10
N PRO A 133 1.41 26.26 16.28
CA PRO A 133 1.17 27.69 16.37
C PRO A 133 -0.32 27.97 16.14
N ALA A 134 -0.93 28.79 17.00
CA ALA A 134 -2.37 29.04 16.99
C ALA A 134 -2.77 30.24 16.09
N SER A 135 -1.81 31.01 15.59
CA SER A 135 -2.10 32.20 14.77
C SER A 135 -1.01 32.54 13.77
N ALA A 136 -1.35 33.31 12.73
CA ALA A 136 -0.39 33.82 11.77
C ALA A 136 0.66 34.76 12.41
N ALA A 137 0.29 35.47 13.48
CA ALA A 137 1.23 36.31 14.23
C ALA A 137 2.27 35.46 14.98
N GLU A 138 1.81 34.37 15.61
CA GLU A 138 2.70 33.40 16.24
C GLU A 138 3.61 32.75 15.19
N ILE A 139 3.08 32.30 14.06
CA ILE A 139 3.87 31.77 12.94
C ILE A 139 4.98 32.73 12.53
N ARG A 140 4.65 34.02 12.33
CA ARG A 140 5.64 35.03 11.95
C ARG A 140 6.72 35.27 13.01
N SER A 141 6.42 34.97 14.28
CA SER A 141 7.38 35.08 15.38
C SER A 141 8.26 33.84 15.53
N LEU A 142 7.87 32.70 14.95
CA LEU A 142 8.67 31.50 14.97
C LEU A 142 9.91 31.73 14.12
N ARG A 143 11.07 31.67 14.76
CA ARG A 143 12.31 31.44 14.05
C ARG A 143 12.26 30.01 13.55
N LEU A 144 11.90 29.83 12.28
CA LEU A 144 12.10 28.55 11.62
C LEU A 144 13.59 28.23 11.70
N VAL A 145 13.89 27.10 12.30
CA VAL A 145 15.24 26.56 12.23
C VAL A 145 15.44 26.19 10.77
N GLU A 146 16.31 26.92 10.11
CA GLU A 146 16.71 26.59 8.75
C GLU A 146 17.52 25.29 8.83
N PRO A 147 17.18 24.27 8.03
CA PRO A 147 17.96 23.05 8.00
C PRO A 147 19.41 23.40 7.63
N ASP A 148 20.38 22.82 8.34
CA ASP A 148 21.79 23.01 8.02
C ASP A 148 22.06 22.33 6.66
N PRO A 149 22.35 23.11 5.60
CA PRO A 149 22.52 22.55 4.28
C PRO A 149 23.79 21.69 4.15
N ALA A 150 24.68 21.69 5.15
CA ALA A 150 25.89 20.87 5.19
C ALA A 150 25.61 19.41 5.60
N VAL A 151 24.43 19.10 6.14
CA VAL A 151 24.09 17.71 6.47
C VAL A 151 23.65 17.00 5.19
N ALA A 152 24.62 16.34 4.56
CA ALA A 152 24.35 15.48 3.40
C ALA A 152 23.44 14.32 3.82
N SER A 153 22.13 14.47 3.62
CA SER A 153 21.21 13.35 3.69
C SER A 153 21.47 12.44 2.49
N THR A 154 21.39 11.13 2.71
CA THR A 154 21.45 10.12 1.64
C THR A 154 20.29 10.25 0.66
N GLY A 155 19.24 10.95 1.09
CA GLY A 155 18.01 11.06 0.32
C GLY A 155 17.89 12.15 -0.69
N ARG A 156 16.70 12.15 -1.30
CA ARG A 156 16.30 13.19 -2.25
C ARG A 156 16.46 14.54 -1.57
N PRO A 157 17.30 15.44 -2.11
CA PRO A 157 17.44 16.77 -1.54
C PRO A 157 16.09 17.50 -1.53
N THR A 158 15.84 18.23 -0.45
CA THR A 158 14.65 19.06 -0.29
C THR A 158 15.04 20.52 -0.20
N ILE A 159 14.21 21.39 -0.78
CA ILE A 159 14.26 22.84 -0.53
C ILE A 159 12.94 23.30 0.06
N ARG A 160 13.00 24.27 0.97
CA ARG A 160 11.81 24.84 1.63
C ARG A 160 11.90 26.34 1.85
N GLY A 161 10.79 27.03 1.71
CA GLY A 161 10.66 28.43 2.05
C GLY A 161 10.41 28.63 3.54
N PRO A 162 10.38 29.90 3.99
CA PRO A 162 10.02 30.24 5.36
C PRO A 162 8.50 30.21 5.60
N ALA A 163 7.71 29.74 4.64
CA ALA A 163 6.26 29.59 4.81
C ALA A 163 5.96 28.45 5.79
N VAL A 164 4.97 28.65 6.66
CA VAL A 164 4.50 27.64 7.62
C VAL A 164 3.00 27.47 7.48
N GLY A 165 2.58 26.20 7.47
CA GLY A 165 1.19 25.82 7.35
C GLY A 165 0.71 25.74 5.90
N CYS A 166 -0.55 25.39 5.73
CA CYS A 166 -1.22 25.30 4.44
C CYS A 166 -2.15 26.50 4.23
N PRO A 167 -2.10 27.21 3.09
CA PRO A 167 -2.99 28.35 2.80
C PRO A 167 -4.46 27.95 2.57
N PHE A 168 -4.76 26.67 2.39
CA PHE A 168 -6.13 26.19 2.29
C PHE A 168 -6.78 26.12 3.68
N LEU A 169 -7.52 27.16 4.07
CA LEU A 169 -8.08 27.34 5.43
C LEU A 169 -9.60 27.17 5.51
N ALA A 170 -10.19 26.35 4.62
CA ALA A 170 -11.62 26.04 4.66
C ALA A 170 -12.01 25.44 6.02
N ASP A 171 -13.13 25.86 6.60
CA ASP A 171 -13.57 25.38 7.92
C ASP A 171 -14.35 24.08 7.79
N VAL A 172 -13.77 22.98 8.28
CA VAL A 172 -14.34 21.62 8.17
C VAL A 172 -15.73 21.51 8.80
N ARG A 173 -16.03 22.32 9.81
CA ARG A 173 -17.32 22.32 10.53
C ARG A 173 -18.48 22.80 9.65
N LYS A 174 -18.18 23.41 8.51
CA LYS A 174 -19.20 23.79 7.52
C LYS A 174 -19.60 22.64 6.59
N SER A 175 -18.74 21.64 6.45
CA SER A 175 -18.95 20.48 5.60
C SER A 175 -19.93 19.50 6.26
N ALA A 176 -20.80 18.85 5.49
CA ALA A 176 -21.90 18.08 6.05
C ALA A 176 -21.46 16.96 7.03
N PRO A 177 -20.37 16.21 6.80
CA PRO A 177 -19.97 15.11 7.69
C PRO A 177 -19.64 15.54 9.13
N PHE A 178 -19.24 16.81 9.32
CA PHE A 178 -18.69 17.32 10.58
C PHE A 178 -19.55 18.37 11.27
N ARG A 179 -20.68 18.78 10.65
CA ARG A 179 -21.51 19.90 11.12
C ARG A 179 -21.96 19.73 12.57
N ASP A 180 -22.32 18.50 12.93
CA ASP A 180 -22.87 18.15 14.24
C ASP A 180 -21.82 17.52 15.18
N LEU A 181 -20.53 17.54 14.78
CA LEU A 181 -19.44 17.01 15.59
C LEU A 181 -18.92 18.14 16.51
N PRO A 182 -18.83 17.92 17.84
CA PRO A 182 -18.32 18.92 18.78
C PRO A 182 -16.79 19.02 18.62
N LEU A 183 -16.34 19.79 17.63
CA LEU A 183 -14.94 20.02 17.34
C LEU A 183 -14.41 21.24 18.10
N GLU A 184 -13.83 20.99 19.28
CA GLU A 184 -13.24 22.02 20.12
C GLU A 184 -11.95 22.60 19.51
N ARG A 185 -11.90 23.93 19.43
CA ARG A 185 -10.73 24.63 18.90
C ARG A 185 -9.58 24.54 19.90
N GLY A 186 -8.48 23.93 19.48
CA GLY A 186 -7.30 23.69 20.31
C GLY A 186 -7.04 22.20 20.53
N GLU A 187 -8.09 21.38 20.47
CA GLU A 187 -7.97 19.92 20.54
C GLU A 187 -7.91 19.31 19.14
N VAL A 188 -8.76 19.78 18.23
CA VAL A 188 -8.84 19.30 16.85
C VAL A 188 -8.53 20.41 15.85
N GLN A 189 -7.78 20.08 14.81
CA GLN A 189 -7.49 21.00 13.71
C GLN A 189 -8.72 21.18 12.82
N THR A 190 -9.36 22.35 12.86
CA THR A 190 -10.66 22.57 12.15
C THR A 190 -10.53 23.22 10.77
N LYS A 191 -9.32 23.53 10.30
CA LYS A 191 -9.09 24.20 9.01
C LYS A 191 -8.35 23.32 8.02
N GLY A 192 -8.71 23.47 6.74
CA GLY A 192 -8.12 22.76 5.61
C GLY A 192 -8.64 21.34 5.45
N CYS A 193 -7.84 20.47 4.83
CA CYS A 193 -8.22 19.07 4.61
C CYS A 193 -8.43 18.36 5.95
N SER A 194 -9.50 17.58 6.06
CA SER A 194 -9.97 16.97 7.32
C SER A 194 -9.06 15.88 7.90
N PHE A 195 -8.02 15.48 7.18
CA PHE A 195 -7.04 14.46 7.56
C PHE A 195 -5.61 14.99 7.72
N CYS A 196 -5.36 16.25 7.35
CA CYS A 196 -4.01 16.77 7.21
C CYS A 196 -3.54 17.45 8.50
N LEU A 197 -2.33 17.11 8.94
CA LEU A 197 -1.64 17.75 10.07
C LEU A 197 -0.71 18.89 9.66
N ASP A 198 -0.45 19.07 8.36
CA ASP A 198 0.36 20.21 7.86
C ASP A 198 -0.40 21.53 8.00
N ASN A 199 -1.73 21.48 8.13
CA ASN A 199 -2.52 22.66 8.45
C ASN A 199 -2.56 22.85 9.97
N ILE A 200 -1.98 23.94 10.45
CA ILE A 200 -1.96 24.30 11.87
C ILE A 200 -3.07 25.31 12.24
N GLY A 201 -4.02 25.53 11.33
CA GLY A 201 -5.13 26.47 11.53
C GLY A 201 -4.78 27.91 11.13
N ALA A 202 -3.53 28.14 10.76
CA ALA A 202 -3.02 29.42 10.32
C ALA A 202 -1.98 29.25 9.20
N TYR A 203 -1.84 30.29 8.40
CA TYR A 203 -0.86 30.39 7.34
C TYR A 203 -0.27 31.81 7.37
N ALA A 204 1.04 31.92 7.21
CA ALA A 204 1.70 33.19 6.98
C ALA A 204 2.50 33.10 5.69
N GLN A 205 2.05 33.84 4.68
CA GLN A 205 2.80 34.03 3.44
C GLN A 205 4.00 34.94 3.73
N PRO A 206 5.24 34.47 3.54
CA PRO A 206 6.40 35.35 3.58
C PRO A 206 6.45 36.21 2.30
N PRO A 207 7.14 37.36 2.32
CA PRO A 207 7.46 38.11 1.11
C PRO A 207 8.16 37.21 0.08
N GLU A 208 7.87 37.39 -1.20
CA GLU A 208 8.42 36.54 -2.28
C GLU A 208 9.95 36.46 -2.25
N HIS A 209 10.64 37.59 -2.06
CA HIS A 209 12.11 37.62 -2.02
C HIS A 209 12.69 36.73 -0.91
N ALA A 210 12.03 36.64 0.25
CA ALA A 210 12.49 35.79 1.35
C ALA A 210 12.31 34.31 1.04
N VAL A 211 11.23 33.95 0.34
CA VAL A 211 11.02 32.58 -0.17
C VAL A 211 12.10 32.24 -1.20
N LEU A 212 12.29 33.12 -2.19
CA LEU A 212 13.26 32.95 -3.26
C LEU A 212 14.71 32.81 -2.75
N GLU A 213 15.15 33.70 -1.85
CA GLU A 213 16.50 33.62 -1.27
C GLU A 213 16.72 32.31 -0.52
N SER A 214 15.71 31.85 0.25
CA SER A 214 15.80 30.58 0.97
C SER A 214 15.98 29.40 0.01
N TRP A 215 15.18 29.33 -1.05
CA TRP A 215 15.26 28.26 -2.05
C TRP A 215 16.60 28.27 -2.79
N LEU A 216 17.05 29.43 -3.28
CA LEU A 216 18.32 29.56 -4.01
C LEU A 216 19.52 29.19 -3.14
N ARG A 217 19.57 29.67 -1.89
CA ARG A 217 20.65 29.32 -0.97
C ARG A 217 20.73 27.81 -0.74
N GLN A 218 19.60 27.14 -0.52
CA GLN A 218 19.57 25.68 -0.34
C GLN A 218 19.97 24.96 -1.63
N ALA A 219 19.46 25.38 -2.79
CA ALA A 219 19.83 24.79 -4.08
C ALA A 219 21.34 24.91 -4.36
N ARG A 220 21.94 26.07 -4.06
CA ARG A 220 23.40 26.29 -4.16
C ARG A 220 24.17 25.36 -3.25
N ALA A 221 23.77 25.21 -2.00
CA ALA A 221 24.46 24.35 -1.06
C ALA A 221 24.30 22.85 -1.42
N ILE A 222 23.12 22.44 -1.88
CA ILE A 222 22.87 21.10 -2.43
C ILE A 222 23.80 20.84 -3.62
N ARG A 223 23.91 21.77 -4.58
CA ARG A 223 24.79 21.63 -5.75
C ARG A 223 26.27 21.63 -5.36
N ALA A 224 26.67 22.44 -4.37
CA ALA A 224 28.04 22.47 -3.88
C ALA A 224 28.44 21.14 -3.23
N ALA A 225 27.54 20.52 -2.47
CA ALA A 225 27.78 19.22 -1.83
C ALA A 225 27.64 18.05 -2.82
N ARG A 226 26.73 18.16 -3.81
CA ARG A 226 26.43 17.12 -4.80
C ARG A 226 26.33 17.73 -6.21
N PRO A 227 27.46 17.93 -6.91
CA PRO A 227 27.49 18.59 -8.22
C PRO A 227 26.62 17.94 -9.30
N ASP A 228 26.37 16.62 -9.22
CA ASP A 228 25.61 15.87 -10.23
C ASP A 228 24.11 15.77 -9.93
N VAL A 229 23.64 16.31 -8.81
CA VAL A 229 22.24 16.16 -8.38
C VAL A 229 21.27 16.86 -9.33
N ARG A 230 20.30 16.14 -9.89
CA ARG A 230 19.32 16.77 -10.77
C ARG A 230 18.03 17.10 -10.06
N GLU A 231 17.59 16.21 -9.18
CA GLU A 231 16.27 16.31 -8.58
C GLU A 231 16.29 17.00 -7.23
N VAL A 232 15.36 17.93 -7.04
CA VAL A 232 15.15 18.62 -5.78
C VAL A 232 13.65 18.66 -5.50
N LEU A 233 13.26 18.23 -4.30
CA LEU A 233 11.88 18.30 -3.85
C LEU A 233 11.61 19.62 -3.14
N LEU A 234 10.74 20.44 -3.72
CA LEU A 234 10.19 21.64 -3.11
C LEU A 234 8.99 21.28 -2.24
N VAL A 235 9.15 21.39 -0.91
CA VAL A 235 8.15 20.90 0.07
C VAL A 235 7.14 21.96 0.51
N ASP A 236 7.25 23.18 0.02
CA ASP A 236 6.28 24.23 0.33
C ASP A 236 4.87 23.86 -0.14
N GLU A 237 3.86 24.19 0.66
CA GLU A 237 2.47 23.84 0.36
C GLU A 237 1.95 24.56 -0.90
N ARG A 238 2.32 25.84 -1.11
CA ARG A 238 1.85 26.65 -2.25
C ARG A 238 3.02 27.39 -2.94
N PRO A 239 3.88 26.67 -3.68
CA PRO A 239 5.06 27.27 -4.29
C PRO A 239 4.77 28.05 -5.58
N HIS A 240 3.63 27.79 -6.23
CA HIS A 240 3.28 28.26 -7.57
C HIS A 240 3.59 29.73 -7.86
N PRO A 241 3.23 30.71 -6.99
CA PRO A 241 3.46 32.12 -7.29
C PRO A 241 4.93 32.49 -7.42
N THR A 242 5.84 31.77 -6.75
CA THR A 242 7.28 32.07 -6.70
C THR A 242 8.10 31.24 -7.68
N LEU A 243 7.52 30.19 -8.29
CA LEU A 243 8.20 29.35 -9.28
C LEU A 243 8.78 30.16 -10.46
N PRO A 244 8.06 31.14 -11.07
CA PRO A 244 8.63 31.92 -12.16
C PRO A 244 9.92 32.65 -11.79
N ALA A 245 9.93 33.30 -10.62
CA ALA A 245 11.08 34.05 -10.12
C ALA A 245 12.26 33.10 -9.81
N PHE A 246 11.98 31.92 -9.27
CA PHE A 246 12.99 30.90 -9.02
C PHE A 246 13.68 30.45 -10.32
N PHE A 247 12.92 30.05 -11.34
CA PHE A 247 13.51 29.58 -12.60
C PHE A 247 14.22 30.70 -13.39
N ARG A 248 13.73 31.95 -13.34
CA ARG A 248 14.48 33.09 -13.87
C ARG A 248 15.80 33.31 -13.16
N ALA A 249 15.85 33.14 -11.84
CA ALA A 249 17.11 33.26 -11.10
C ALA A 249 18.10 32.15 -11.49
N LEU A 250 17.61 30.94 -11.81
CA LEU A 250 18.48 29.86 -12.31
C LEU A 250 19.17 30.23 -13.63
N GLU A 251 18.54 31.02 -14.51
CA GLU A 251 19.14 31.48 -15.77
C GLU A 251 20.40 32.32 -15.56
N ALA A 252 20.49 33.02 -14.44
CA ALA A 252 21.67 33.81 -14.08
C ALA A 252 22.80 32.96 -13.45
N GLU A 253 22.55 31.67 -13.18
CA GLU A 253 23.45 30.80 -12.42
C GLU A 253 23.68 29.45 -13.12
N PRO A 254 24.65 29.39 -14.07
CA PRO A 254 24.93 28.16 -14.83
C PRO A 254 25.21 26.90 -14.00
N ALA A 255 25.74 27.07 -12.78
CA ALA A 255 25.97 25.95 -11.85
C ALA A 255 24.67 25.28 -11.39
N LEU A 256 23.53 25.95 -11.48
CA LEU A 256 22.21 25.44 -11.08
C LEU A 256 21.36 24.98 -12.28
N HIS A 257 21.88 25.03 -13.50
CA HIS A 257 21.17 24.53 -14.68
C HIS A 257 20.86 23.01 -14.57
N GLY A 258 19.84 22.56 -15.30
CA GLY A 258 19.46 21.14 -15.35
C GLY A 258 18.81 20.61 -14.08
N LEU A 259 18.25 21.47 -13.24
CA LEU A 259 17.50 21.05 -12.05
C LEU A 259 16.09 20.58 -12.42
N GLU A 260 15.68 19.43 -11.89
CA GLU A 260 14.30 18.97 -11.88
C GLU A 260 13.66 19.34 -10.54
N VAL A 261 12.81 20.36 -10.54
CA VAL A 261 12.16 20.86 -9.33
C VAL A 261 10.80 20.19 -9.20
N MET A 262 10.67 19.33 -8.20
CA MET A 262 9.47 18.59 -7.89
C MET A 262 8.62 19.38 -6.91
N PHE A 263 7.39 19.76 -7.27
CA PHE A 263 6.52 20.55 -6.40
C PHE A 263 5.17 19.86 -6.18
N LYS A 264 4.62 20.01 -4.97
CA LYS A 264 3.27 19.55 -4.60
C LYS A 264 2.22 20.55 -5.00
N SER A 265 1.02 20.07 -5.30
CA SER A 265 -0.09 20.94 -5.66
C SER A 265 -1.45 20.40 -5.26
N ARG A 266 -2.39 21.32 -5.09
CA ARG A 266 -3.82 21.01 -5.09
C ARG A 266 -4.37 21.18 -6.50
N VAL A 267 -5.44 20.46 -6.79
CA VAL A 267 -6.12 20.49 -8.09
C VAL A 267 -6.58 21.91 -8.46
N ASP A 268 -7.17 22.65 -7.53
CA ASP A 268 -7.62 24.04 -7.75
C ASP A 268 -6.45 25.01 -7.99
N TRP A 269 -5.29 24.78 -7.38
CA TRP A 269 -4.11 25.63 -7.57
C TRP A 269 -3.44 25.48 -8.92
N LEU A 270 -3.59 24.33 -9.59
CA LEU A 270 -3.14 24.17 -10.97
C LEU A 270 -3.85 25.14 -11.91
N PHE A 271 -5.15 25.38 -11.67
CA PHE A 271 -5.94 26.33 -12.46
C PHE A 271 -5.73 27.78 -11.99
N GLU A 272 -5.74 28.01 -10.68
CA GLU A 272 -5.54 29.36 -10.12
C GLU A 272 -4.21 29.97 -10.56
N HIS A 273 -3.15 29.15 -10.64
CA HIS A 273 -1.79 29.60 -10.96
C HIS A 273 -1.31 29.13 -12.34
N GLU A 274 -2.21 28.79 -13.25
CA GLU A 274 -1.83 28.33 -14.60
C GLU A 274 -0.86 29.30 -15.31
N PRO A 275 -1.10 30.64 -15.32
CA PRO A 275 -0.17 31.57 -15.98
C PRO A 275 1.24 31.54 -15.37
N ALA A 276 1.34 31.49 -14.03
CA ALA A 276 2.62 31.40 -13.34
C ALA A 276 3.31 30.06 -13.62
N LEU A 277 2.56 28.96 -13.66
CA LEU A 277 3.11 27.65 -13.99
C LEU A 277 3.68 27.62 -15.41
N VAL A 278 2.95 28.16 -16.39
CA VAL A 278 3.41 28.27 -17.78
C VAL A 278 4.68 29.11 -17.88
N GLU A 279 4.72 30.27 -17.21
CA GLU A 279 5.91 31.14 -17.18
C GLU A 279 7.12 30.44 -16.55
N ALA A 280 6.92 29.70 -15.45
CA ALA A 280 7.96 28.91 -14.81
C ALA A 280 8.50 27.80 -15.72
N ILE A 281 7.63 27.10 -16.46
CA ILE A 281 8.03 26.06 -17.42
C ILE A 281 8.85 26.66 -18.57
N GLU A 282 8.41 27.80 -19.11
CA GLU A 282 9.14 28.51 -20.17
C GLU A 282 10.52 28.99 -19.71
N ALA A 283 10.64 29.42 -18.44
CA ALA A 283 11.91 29.77 -17.82
C ALA A 283 12.81 28.54 -17.57
N ALA A 284 12.25 27.46 -17.04
CA ALA A 284 12.96 26.20 -16.83
C ALA A 284 13.60 25.68 -18.12
N ARG A 285 12.85 25.74 -19.23
CA ARG A 285 13.33 25.32 -20.56
C ARG A 285 14.61 26.01 -21.00
N ARG A 286 14.80 27.30 -20.66
CA ARG A 286 16.01 28.07 -21.05
C ARG A 286 17.29 27.57 -20.38
N THR A 287 17.17 26.86 -19.26
CA THR A 287 18.31 26.31 -18.49
C THR A 287 18.41 24.79 -18.59
N GLY A 288 17.57 24.14 -19.42
CA GLY A 288 17.43 22.69 -19.45
C GLY A 288 16.87 22.10 -18.15
N SER A 289 16.25 22.92 -17.31
CA SER A 289 15.60 22.50 -16.07
C SER A 289 14.18 22.02 -16.33
N VAL A 290 13.61 21.28 -15.38
CA VAL A 290 12.25 20.70 -15.49
C VAL A 290 11.39 21.14 -14.32
N VAL A 291 10.17 21.57 -14.62
CA VAL A 291 9.09 21.79 -13.65
C VAL A 291 8.31 20.49 -13.50
N HIS A 292 8.41 19.84 -12.35
CA HIS A 292 7.81 18.53 -12.14
C HIS A 292 6.63 18.63 -11.16
N ALA A 293 5.40 18.48 -11.67
CA ALA A 293 4.21 18.38 -10.84
C ALA A 293 4.19 17.03 -10.11
N TYR A 294 4.60 17.03 -8.84
CA TYR A 294 4.80 15.85 -8.03
C TYR A 294 3.77 15.81 -6.87
N LEU A 295 3.07 14.71 -6.64
CA LEU A 295 2.06 14.60 -5.56
C LEU A 295 0.92 15.65 -5.66
N VAL A 296 0.33 15.82 -6.85
CA VAL A 296 -0.98 16.50 -6.94
C VAL A 296 -2.02 15.71 -6.15
N GLY A 297 -2.66 16.32 -5.16
CA GLY A 297 -3.60 15.65 -4.26
C GLY A 297 -5.03 15.64 -4.79
N PHE A 298 -5.38 14.63 -5.61
CA PHE A 298 -6.74 14.37 -6.11
C PHE A 298 -7.63 13.76 -5.03
N GLU A 299 -7.06 12.88 -4.22
CA GLU A 299 -7.63 12.13 -3.09
C GLU A 299 -8.77 11.16 -3.40
N SER A 300 -9.71 11.49 -4.28
CA SER A 300 -10.81 10.59 -4.66
C SER A 300 -11.46 11.03 -5.98
N PHE A 301 -12.12 10.10 -6.65
CA PHE A 301 -13.05 10.36 -7.76
C PHE A 301 -14.51 10.10 -7.38
N ASP A 302 -14.80 10.02 -6.08
CA ASP A 302 -16.15 9.98 -5.52
C ASP A 302 -16.44 11.27 -4.73
N GLY A 303 -17.62 11.86 -4.97
CA GLY A 303 -18.03 13.13 -4.38
C GLY A 303 -18.14 13.10 -2.85
N PHE A 304 -18.63 12.00 -2.29
CA PHE A 304 -18.74 11.85 -0.83
C PHE A 304 -17.37 11.93 -0.17
N HIS A 305 -16.36 11.24 -0.70
CA HIS A 305 -15.01 11.28 -0.14
C HIS A 305 -14.33 12.66 -0.32
N LEU A 306 -14.57 13.37 -1.43
CA LEU A 306 -14.04 14.73 -1.59
C LEU A 306 -14.62 15.72 -0.57
N GLU A 307 -15.90 15.58 -0.23
CA GLU A 307 -16.54 16.33 0.86
C GLU A 307 -16.01 15.88 2.23
N LEU A 308 -15.90 14.58 2.46
CA LEU A 308 -15.33 13.99 3.68
C LEU A 308 -13.91 14.49 3.94
N PHE A 309 -13.08 14.59 2.90
CA PHE A 309 -11.73 15.11 2.94
C PHE A 309 -11.65 16.64 3.06
N ASN A 310 -12.79 17.33 2.97
CA ASN A 310 -12.90 18.78 2.96
C ASN A 310 -11.98 19.42 1.91
N LYS A 311 -11.86 18.82 0.72
CA LYS A 311 -10.90 19.28 -0.28
C LYS A 311 -11.38 20.54 -1.01
N GLY A 312 -12.69 20.79 -1.05
CA GLY A 312 -13.26 21.94 -1.76
C GLY A 312 -13.10 21.86 -3.27
N VAL A 313 -12.92 20.65 -3.81
CA VAL A 313 -12.89 20.37 -5.26
C VAL A 313 -13.89 19.28 -5.59
N SER A 314 -14.39 19.28 -6.83
CA SER A 314 -15.30 18.27 -7.37
C SER A 314 -14.57 17.19 -8.18
N VAL A 315 -15.27 16.11 -8.52
CA VAL A 315 -14.74 15.05 -9.39
C VAL A 315 -14.41 15.60 -10.77
N GLU A 316 -15.25 16.48 -11.32
CA GLU A 316 -15.04 17.14 -12.62
C GLU A 316 -13.77 17.98 -12.62
N GLN A 317 -13.48 18.68 -11.51
CA GLN A 317 -12.23 19.44 -11.37
C GLN A 317 -11.01 18.51 -11.32
N ASN A 318 -11.10 17.36 -10.63
CA ASN A 318 -10.05 16.35 -10.64
C ASN A 318 -9.78 15.84 -12.06
N VAL A 319 -10.83 15.49 -12.82
CA VAL A 319 -10.72 15.05 -14.22
C VAL A 319 -10.10 16.13 -15.09
N ALA A 320 -10.57 17.37 -14.97
CA ALA A 320 -10.04 18.51 -15.72
C ALA A 320 -8.56 18.78 -15.41
N ALA A 321 -8.13 18.59 -14.16
CA ALA A 321 -6.73 18.80 -13.80
C ALA A 321 -5.82 17.74 -14.43
N ILE A 322 -6.26 16.49 -14.53
CA ILE A 322 -5.51 15.45 -15.27
C ILE A 322 -5.37 15.83 -16.74
N ALA A 323 -6.44 16.32 -17.36
CA ALA A 323 -6.39 16.82 -18.74
C ALA A 323 -5.39 17.99 -18.87
N LYS A 324 -5.39 18.93 -17.92
CA LYS A 324 -4.44 20.06 -17.90
C LYS A 324 -2.99 19.61 -17.75
N LEU A 325 -2.69 18.64 -16.88
CA LEU A 325 -1.33 18.08 -16.75
C LEU A 325 -0.85 17.47 -18.08
N ARG A 326 -1.73 16.75 -18.78
CA ARG A 326 -1.44 16.18 -20.11
C ARG A 326 -1.22 17.26 -21.16
N GLU A 327 -2.03 18.31 -21.15
CA GLU A 327 -1.89 19.46 -22.04
C GLU A 327 -0.54 20.15 -21.84
N LEU A 328 -0.16 20.43 -20.58
CA LEU A 328 1.13 21.04 -20.25
C LEU A 328 2.31 20.18 -20.69
N ALA A 329 2.26 18.86 -20.46
CA ALA A 329 3.31 17.95 -20.90
C ALA A 329 3.39 17.82 -22.43
N ALA A 330 2.26 17.89 -23.14
CA ALA A 330 2.26 17.90 -24.61
C ALA A 330 2.81 19.22 -25.17
N ARG A 331 2.52 20.36 -24.51
CA ARG A 331 3.02 21.68 -24.89
C ARG A 331 4.50 21.88 -24.57
N PHE A 332 5.00 21.26 -23.49
CA PHE A 332 6.36 21.43 -22.97
C PHE A 332 7.04 20.09 -22.65
N PRO A 333 7.26 19.21 -23.64
CA PRO A 333 7.72 17.84 -23.42
C PRO A 333 9.13 17.72 -22.83
N ASP A 334 9.93 18.78 -22.89
CA ASP A 334 11.31 18.87 -22.41
C ASP A 334 11.47 19.62 -21.08
N ALA A 335 10.41 20.31 -20.62
CA ALA A 335 10.48 21.20 -19.46
C ALA A 335 9.36 20.98 -18.43
N PHE A 336 8.41 20.07 -18.69
CA PHE A 336 7.35 19.71 -17.75
C PHE A 336 7.18 18.19 -17.62
N GLU A 337 7.07 17.71 -16.38
CA GLU A 337 6.93 16.29 -16.04
C GLU A 337 5.86 16.08 -14.95
N PHE A 338 5.14 14.95 -15.00
CA PHE A 338 4.16 14.55 -13.97
C PHE A 338 4.00 13.02 -13.84
N ARG A 339 4.42 12.24 -14.84
CA ARG A 339 4.28 10.78 -14.89
C ARG A 339 5.44 10.04 -14.23
N LYS A 340 6.66 10.58 -14.29
CA LYS A 340 7.90 9.87 -13.89
C LYS A 340 7.80 9.11 -12.55
N TYR A 341 7.17 9.70 -11.54
CA TYR A 341 7.04 9.06 -10.22
C TYR A 341 5.73 8.33 -9.95
N ARG A 342 4.69 8.56 -10.77
CA ARG A 342 3.35 8.00 -10.57
C ARG A 342 2.90 8.09 -9.09
N ALA A 343 3.10 9.24 -8.46
CA ALA A 343 2.95 9.38 -7.00
C ALA A 343 1.71 10.19 -6.60
N HIS A 344 0.90 10.67 -7.54
CA HIS A 344 -0.22 11.59 -7.28
C HIS A 344 -1.21 11.05 -6.24
N GLY A 345 -1.69 11.92 -5.36
CA GLY A 345 -2.45 11.52 -4.17
C GLY A 345 -3.85 10.98 -4.51
N VAL A 346 -4.15 9.77 -4.03
CA VAL A 346 -5.49 9.16 -3.98
C VAL A 346 -5.60 8.36 -2.68
N VAL A 347 -6.79 8.28 -2.11
CA VAL A 347 -7.13 7.46 -0.95
C VAL A 347 -8.38 6.67 -1.28
N LEU A 348 -8.21 5.43 -1.76
CA LEU A 348 -9.33 4.57 -2.13
C LEU A 348 -10.10 4.04 -0.91
N PHE A 349 -9.39 3.76 0.18
CA PHE A 349 -9.95 3.07 1.33
C PHE A 349 -9.92 3.95 2.59
N THR A 350 -11.10 4.18 3.16
CA THR A 350 -11.35 4.90 4.41
C THR A 350 -12.31 4.10 5.29
N PRO A 351 -12.49 4.45 6.58
CA PRO A 351 -13.49 3.82 7.43
C PRO A 351 -14.93 3.87 6.86
N TRP A 352 -15.22 4.85 5.99
CA TRP A 352 -16.55 5.11 5.43
C TRP A 352 -16.67 4.74 3.95
N THR A 353 -15.65 4.13 3.36
CA THR A 353 -15.71 3.66 1.98
C THR A 353 -16.84 2.65 1.82
N THR A 354 -17.57 2.73 0.70
CA THR A 354 -18.63 1.79 0.32
C THR A 354 -18.29 1.13 -1.02
N PRO A 355 -18.89 -0.03 -1.36
CA PRO A 355 -18.72 -0.65 -2.68
C PRO A 355 -19.11 0.28 -3.84
N ALA A 356 -20.12 1.13 -3.65
CA ALA A 356 -20.53 2.11 -4.66
C ALA A 356 -19.45 3.16 -4.93
N ALA A 357 -18.82 3.70 -3.88
CA ALA A 357 -17.73 4.65 -4.01
C ALA A 357 -16.49 4.04 -4.67
N LEU A 358 -16.18 2.77 -4.38
CA LEU A 358 -15.09 2.03 -5.03
C LEU A 358 -15.36 1.83 -6.52
N ARG A 359 -16.60 1.46 -6.89
CA ARG A 359 -16.99 1.28 -8.29
C ARG A 359 -16.92 2.59 -9.07
N GLU A 360 -17.33 3.71 -8.47
CA GLU A 360 -17.19 5.02 -9.08
C GLU A 360 -15.72 5.43 -9.27
N ASN A 361 -14.88 5.20 -8.26
CA ASN A 361 -13.44 5.43 -8.39
C ASN A 361 -12.82 4.57 -9.50
N ALA A 362 -13.14 3.28 -9.57
CA ALA A 362 -12.64 2.39 -10.63
C ALA A 362 -13.06 2.89 -12.02
N ARG A 363 -14.34 3.25 -12.20
CA ARG A 363 -14.88 3.81 -13.45
C ARG A 363 -14.09 5.04 -13.90
N VAL A 364 -13.99 6.06 -13.03
CA VAL A 364 -13.33 7.32 -13.38
C VAL A 364 -11.82 7.13 -13.57
N MET A 365 -11.16 6.35 -12.71
CA MET A 365 -9.73 6.04 -12.85
C MET A 365 -9.42 5.40 -14.20
N ARG A 366 -10.28 4.50 -14.69
CA ARG A 366 -10.15 3.90 -16.01
C ARG A 366 -10.33 4.94 -17.13
N GLU A 367 -11.40 5.73 -17.06
CA GLU A 367 -11.70 6.79 -18.04
C GLU A 367 -10.55 7.78 -18.19
N VAL A 368 -9.93 8.18 -17.07
CA VAL A 368 -8.83 9.15 -17.08
C VAL A 368 -7.46 8.50 -17.15
N ARG A 369 -7.34 7.17 -17.27
CA ARG A 369 -6.06 6.43 -17.24
C ARG A 369 -5.18 6.86 -16.06
N PHE A 370 -5.74 6.81 -14.86
CA PHE A 370 -5.11 7.32 -13.65
C PHE A 370 -3.85 6.53 -13.25
N ASP A 371 -3.68 5.31 -13.79
CA ASP A 371 -2.46 4.54 -13.67
C ASP A 371 -1.23 5.31 -14.19
N GLU A 372 -1.36 6.20 -15.18
CA GLU A 372 -0.26 7.07 -15.61
C GLU A 372 0.23 8.03 -14.51
N LEU A 373 -0.63 8.34 -13.54
CA LEU A 373 -0.40 9.33 -12.48
C LEU A 373 -0.14 8.67 -11.12
N ARG A 374 -0.65 7.46 -10.91
CA ARG A 374 -0.53 6.74 -9.64
C ARG A 374 -0.15 5.28 -9.87
N SER A 375 0.85 4.82 -9.14
CA SER A 375 1.09 3.40 -8.89
C SER A 375 0.57 3.01 -7.51
N GLU A 376 0.13 1.76 -7.37
CA GLU A 376 -0.35 1.22 -6.09
C GLU A 376 -1.54 2.00 -5.50
N ALA A 377 -2.49 2.43 -6.34
CA ALA A 377 -3.76 2.98 -5.89
C ALA A 377 -4.50 2.01 -4.95
N LEU A 378 -4.49 0.70 -5.24
CA LEU A 378 -5.17 -0.33 -4.43
C LEU A 378 -4.64 -0.43 -3.00
N ARG A 379 -3.42 0.04 -2.75
CA ARG A 379 -2.81 0.05 -1.41
C ARG A 379 -3.07 1.35 -0.64
N THR A 380 -3.75 2.32 -1.24
CA THR A 380 -3.98 3.62 -0.62
C THR A 380 -5.09 3.54 0.42
N ARG A 381 -4.71 3.78 1.67
CA ARG A 381 -5.61 3.80 2.83
C ARG A 381 -5.43 5.09 3.59
N LEU A 382 -6.52 5.58 4.16
CA LEU A 382 -6.50 6.73 5.04
C LEU A 382 -5.62 6.44 6.26
N ARG A 383 -4.61 7.28 6.47
CA ARG A 383 -3.86 7.34 7.72
C ARG A 383 -4.59 8.26 8.67
N LEU A 384 -5.17 7.70 9.71
CA LEU A 384 -5.98 8.45 10.65
C LEU A 384 -5.09 8.97 11.78
N GLN A 385 -4.78 10.26 11.76
CA GLN A 385 -3.94 10.86 12.78
C GLN A 385 -4.78 11.45 13.91
N PRO A 386 -4.37 11.33 15.18
CA PRO A 386 -5.05 12.01 16.29
C PRO A 386 -5.20 13.51 16.03
N ARG A 387 -6.20 14.12 16.67
CA ARG A 387 -6.48 15.58 16.58
C ARG A 387 -6.83 16.08 15.16
N THR A 388 -7.20 15.17 14.27
CA THR A 388 -7.82 15.51 12.98
C THR A 388 -9.34 15.39 13.04
N PRO A 389 -10.10 16.15 12.23
CA PRO A 389 -11.54 16.02 12.14
C PRO A 389 -11.99 14.60 11.79
N LEU A 390 -11.28 13.90 10.90
CA LEU A 390 -11.60 12.50 10.59
C LEU A 390 -11.38 11.57 11.77
N HIS A 391 -10.35 11.80 12.60
CA HIS A 391 -10.18 10.99 13.81
C HIS A 391 -11.37 11.15 14.75
N ALA A 392 -11.78 12.39 15.04
CA ALA A 392 -12.95 12.65 15.87
C ALA A 392 -14.24 12.08 15.26
N LEU A 393 -14.37 12.09 13.93
CA LEU A 393 -15.48 11.48 13.22
C LEU A 393 -15.50 9.95 13.38
N ALA A 394 -14.34 9.30 13.24
CA ALA A 394 -14.21 7.85 13.39
C ALA A 394 -14.45 7.40 14.83
N GLU A 395 -14.04 8.21 15.82
CA GLU A 395 -14.33 8.01 17.23
C GLU A 395 -15.83 8.07 17.50
N ARG A 396 -16.52 9.13 17.07
CA ARG A 396 -17.99 9.27 17.16
C ARG A 396 -18.70 8.05 16.57
N ASP A 397 -18.20 7.58 15.43
CA ASP A 397 -18.81 6.50 14.67
C ASP A 397 -18.42 5.08 15.16
N GLY A 398 -17.59 4.96 16.21
CA GLY A 398 -17.16 3.68 16.77
C GLY A 398 -16.33 2.84 15.80
N LEU A 399 -15.52 3.50 14.96
CA LEU A 399 -14.71 2.88 13.91
C LEU A 399 -13.22 2.75 14.28
N LEU A 400 -12.77 3.36 15.37
CA LEU A 400 -11.43 3.15 15.91
C LEU A 400 -11.31 1.74 16.52
N CYS A 401 -10.13 1.14 16.43
CA CYS A 401 -9.83 -0.16 17.04
C CYS A 401 -8.45 -0.16 17.70
N ALA A 402 -8.16 -1.16 18.52
CA ALA A 402 -6.91 -1.23 19.28
C ALA A 402 -5.68 -1.53 18.40
N SER A 403 -5.86 -2.26 17.31
CA SER A 403 -4.81 -2.65 16.38
C SER A 403 -5.37 -2.82 14.97
N PHE A 404 -4.52 -2.76 13.95
CA PHE A 404 -4.93 -3.20 12.62
C PHE A 404 -4.98 -4.73 12.55
N ASP A 405 -5.89 -5.26 11.74
CA ASP A 405 -6.03 -6.70 11.55
C ASP A 405 -4.81 -7.32 10.84
N GLU A 406 -4.59 -8.62 11.02
CA GLU A 406 -3.54 -9.35 10.33
C GLU A 406 -3.68 -9.19 8.80
N GLY A 407 -2.58 -8.89 8.11
CA GLY A 407 -2.60 -8.54 6.67
C GLY A 407 -2.96 -7.08 6.36
N ARG A 408 -3.28 -6.26 7.36
CA ARG A 408 -3.56 -4.81 7.22
C ARG A 408 -2.51 -3.98 7.94
N THR A 409 -1.25 -4.06 7.55
CA THR A 409 -0.15 -3.25 8.15
C THR A 409 -0.47 -1.75 8.15
N ASP A 410 0.01 -1.01 9.14
CA ASP A 410 -0.13 0.45 9.11
C ASP A 410 0.66 1.02 7.92
N ARG A 411 -0.01 1.77 7.05
CA ARG A 411 0.65 2.43 5.91
C ARG A 411 1.69 3.45 6.35
N ALA A 412 1.61 3.96 7.57
CA ALA A 412 2.66 4.80 8.12
C ALA A 412 4.02 4.08 8.16
N ILE A 413 4.05 2.77 8.46
CA ILE A 413 5.27 1.96 8.41
C ILE A 413 5.80 1.90 6.98
N GLU A 414 4.93 1.54 6.04
CA GLU A 414 5.30 1.35 4.64
C GLU A 414 5.83 2.62 3.98
N GLN A 415 5.46 3.79 4.50
CA GLN A 415 5.80 5.10 3.96
C GLN A 415 6.69 5.94 4.88
N GLY A 416 7.13 5.38 6.02
CA GLY A 416 8.01 6.06 6.98
C GLY A 416 7.37 7.24 7.75
N TYR A 417 6.06 7.33 7.85
CA TYR A 417 5.35 8.36 8.62
C TYR A 417 5.13 7.95 10.09
N ASP A 418 4.67 8.89 10.91
CA ASP A 418 4.20 8.60 12.27
C ASP A 418 3.03 7.63 12.30
N ALA A 419 3.01 6.76 13.33
CA ALA A 419 1.97 5.76 13.55
C ALA A 419 0.57 6.38 13.43
N SER A 420 -0.27 5.71 12.64
CA SER A 420 -1.68 6.04 12.47
C SER A 420 -2.51 5.38 13.56
N THR A 421 -3.66 5.97 13.88
CA THR A 421 -4.66 5.35 14.76
C THR A 421 -5.32 4.19 14.00
N PRO A 422 -5.35 2.97 14.57
CA PRO A 422 -6.02 1.86 13.93
C PRO A 422 -7.52 2.07 13.82
N TRP A 423 -8.08 1.62 12.71
CA TRP A 423 -9.51 1.71 12.43
C TRP A 423 -9.97 0.49 11.61
N ARG A 424 -11.29 0.28 11.56
CA ARG A 424 -11.97 -0.76 10.77
C ARG A 424 -12.95 -0.15 9.77
N PHE A 425 -13.20 -0.85 8.66
CA PHE A 425 -14.27 -0.45 7.74
C PHE A 425 -15.63 -0.52 8.45
N ARG A 426 -16.50 0.45 8.18
CA ARG A 426 -17.89 0.42 8.62
C ARG A 426 -18.64 -0.75 8.00
N GLU A 427 -18.41 -1.00 6.71
CA GLU A 427 -19.02 -2.09 5.96
C GLU A 427 -18.05 -3.28 5.86
N PRO A 428 -18.39 -4.47 6.42
CA PRO A 428 -17.50 -5.64 6.38
C PRO A 428 -17.14 -6.11 4.96
N SER A 429 -18.05 -5.92 3.99
CA SER A 429 -17.81 -6.23 2.58
C SER A 429 -16.60 -5.49 2.01
N VAL A 430 -16.33 -4.28 2.49
CA VAL A 430 -15.20 -3.46 2.01
C VAL A 430 -13.86 -4.00 2.50
N GLU A 431 -13.81 -4.63 3.68
CA GLU A 431 -12.61 -5.34 4.13
C GLU A 431 -12.31 -6.54 3.21
N ALA A 432 -13.33 -7.31 2.82
CA ALA A 432 -13.20 -8.41 1.88
C ALA A 432 -12.73 -7.93 0.49
N ILE A 433 -13.32 -6.84 -0.03
CA ILE A 433 -12.92 -6.22 -1.30
C ILE A 433 -11.47 -5.73 -1.23
N PHE A 434 -11.09 -5.04 -0.15
CA PHE A 434 -9.73 -4.53 0.06
C PHE A 434 -8.71 -5.67 0.02
N ARG A 435 -8.95 -6.76 0.75
CA ARG A 435 -8.04 -7.92 0.77
C ARG A 435 -7.95 -8.59 -0.60
N ALA A 436 -9.09 -8.81 -1.25
CA ALA A 436 -9.13 -9.44 -2.56
C ALA A 436 -8.39 -8.62 -3.62
N ALA A 437 -8.66 -7.32 -3.70
CA ALA A 437 -8.03 -6.42 -4.66
C ALA A 437 -6.52 -6.27 -4.41
N THR A 438 -6.10 -6.09 -3.16
CA THR A 438 -4.67 -5.90 -2.84
C THR A 438 -3.83 -7.15 -3.09
N GLN A 439 -4.33 -8.33 -2.73
CA GLN A 439 -3.60 -9.58 -2.99
C GLN A 439 -3.58 -9.94 -4.48
N LEU A 440 -4.69 -9.73 -5.20
CA LEU A 440 -4.72 -9.94 -6.66
C LEU A 440 -3.78 -8.98 -7.38
N GLY A 441 -3.78 -7.70 -7.02
CA GLY A 441 -2.86 -6.71 -7.59
C GLY A 441 -1.39 -6.95 -7.23
N ALA A 442 -1.12 -7.60 -6.09
CA ALA A 442 0.23 -8.02 -5.72
C ALA A 442 0.71 -9.24 -6.53
N LEU A 443 -0.20 -10.14 -6.91
CA LEU A 443 0.09 -11.31 -7.73
C LEU A 443 0.49 -10.92 -9.15
N ASP A 444 -0.23 -9.98 -9.76
CA ASP A 444 0.05 -9.49 -11.11
C ASP A 444 -0.05 -7.96 -11.18
N ARG A 445 1.11 -7.31 -11.10
CA ARG A 445 1.24 -5.84 -11.17
C ARG A 445 1.05 -5.28 -12.59
N SER A 446 0.92 -6.12 -13.61
CA SER A 446 0.67 -5.68 -14.99
C SER A 446 -0.80 -5.35 -15.25
N LEU A 447 -1.70 -5.81 -14.37
CA LEU A 447 -3.13 -5.56 -14.48
C LEU A 447 -3.46 -4.10 -14.14
N PRO A 448 -4.37 -3.47 -14.91
CA PRO A 448 -4.89 -2.16 -14.53
C PRO A 448 -5.60 -2.25 -13.17
N GLU A 449 -5.16 -1.42 -12.22
CA GLU A 449 -5.73 -1.39 -10.86
C GLU A 449 -7.26 -1.21 -10.82
N PRO A 450 -7.91 -0.40 -11.69
CA PRO A 450 -9.37 -0.35 -11.77
C PRO A 450 -10.04 -1.69 -12.09
N ASP A 451 -9.42 -2.51 -12.95
CA ASP A 451 -9.98 -3.81 -13.36
C ASP A 451 -9.85 -4.83 -12.23
N VAL A 452 -8.73 -4.79 -11.50
CA VAL A 452 -8.53 -5.59 -10.28
C VAL A 452 -9.56 -5.21 -9.21
N LEU A 453 -9.84 -3.92 -9.03
CA LEU A 453 -10.84 -3.44 -8.07
C LEU A 453 -12.25 -3.89 -8.45
N ASP A 454 -12.64 -3.79 -9.72
CA ASP A 454 -13.95 -4.23 -10.21
C ASP A 454 -14.14 -5.75 -10.05
N ALA A 455 -13.11 -6.56 -10.36
CA ALA A 455 -13.17 -8.01 -10.14
C ALA A 455 -13.39 -8.38 -8.66
N ALA A 456 -12.70 -7.69 -7.74
CA ALA A 456 -12.90 -7.86 -6.30
C ALA A 456 -14.30 -7.43 -5.83
N LEU A 457 -14.79 -6.29 -6.35
CA LEU A 457 -16.15 -5.80 -6.09
C LEU A 457 -17.20 -6.81 -6.53
N ASP A 458 -17.10 -7.29 -7.77
CA ASP A 458 -18.09 -8.19 -8.36
C ASP A 458 -18.12 -9.54 -7.63
N LEU A 459 -16.95 -10.09 -7.27
CA LEU A 459 -16.89 -11.31 -6.47
C LEU A 459 -17.58 -11.13 -5.12
N VAL A 460 -17.18 -10.13 -4.33
CA VAL A 460 -17.68 -9.99 -2.95
C VAL A 460 -19.16 -9.65 -2.92
N LEU A 461 -19.64 -8.83 -3.88
CA LEU A 461 -21.07 -8.50 -3.96
C LEU A 461 -21.92 -9.69 -4.44
N ALA A 462 -21.38 -10.56 -5.29
CA ALA A 462 -22.05 -11.80 -5.68
C ALA A 462 -22.03 -12.87 -4.57
N ALA A 463 -21.04 -12.81 -3.68
CA ALA A 463 -20.81 -13.76 -2.59
C ALA A 463 -20.77 -13.07 -1.19
N PRO A 464 -21.92 -12.65 -0.64
CA PRO A 464 -21.96 -11.91 0.63
C PRO A 464 -21.33 -12.64 1.82
N GLY A 465 -21.27 -13.98 1.82
CA GLY A 465 -20.60 -14.75 2.88
C GLY A 465 -19.10 -14.46 2.99
N LEU A 466 -18.45 -13.95 1.93
CA LEU A 466 -17.07 -13.48 2.00
C LEU A 466 -16.90 -12.23 2.87
N ALA A 467 -17.96 -11.45 3.08
CA ALA A 467 -17.92 -10.29 3.99
C ALA A 467 -17.82 -10.72 5.47
N GLU A 468 -18.25 -11.94 5.80
CA GLU A 468 -18.15 -12.52 7.15
C GLU A 468 -16.78 -13.16 7.41
N ALA A 469 -16.04 -13.49 6.34
CA ALA A 469 -14.71 -14.11 6.37
C ALA A 469 -13.77 -13.43 5.37
N PRO A 470 -13.43 -12.14 5.57
CA PRO A 470 -12.71 -11.33 4.59
C PRO A 470 -11.31 -11.86 4.26
N GLU A 471 -10.69 -12.63 5.16
CA GLU A 471 -9.42 -13.32 4.92
C GLU A 471 -9.50 -14.40 3.82
N LEU A 472 -10.70 -14.91 3.54
CA LEU A 472 -10.94 -15.91 2.49
C LEU A 472 -11.23 -15.26 1.12
N ALA A 473 -11.64 -14.00 1.09
CA ALA A 473 -12.05 -13.27 -0.11
C ALA A 473 -11.02 -13.27 -1.27
N PRO A 474 -9.69 -13.22 -1.02
CA PRO A 474 -8.71 -13.30 -2.10
C PRO A 474 -8.64 -14.67 -2.79
N LEU A 475 -8.91 -15.75 -2.07
CA LEU A 475 -8.56 -17.11 -2.51
C LEU A 475 -9.22 -17.52 -3.84
N PRO A 476 -10.52 -17.24 -4.08
CA PRO A 476 -11.15 -17.57 -5.36
C PRO A 476 -10.51 -16.83 -6.55
N LEU A 477 -10.17 -15.53 -6.40
CA LEU A 477 -9.53 -14.75 -7.46
C LEU A 477 -8.09 -15.22 -7.72
N LEU A 478 -7.34 -15.48 -6.65
CA LEU A 478 -5.97 -15.99 -6.78
C LEU A 478 -5.93 -17.36 -7.45
N GLN A 479 -6.89 -18.24 -7.15
CA GLN A 479 -7.01 -19.52 -7.85
C GLN A 479 -7.39 -19.33 -9.31
N ALA A 480 -8.36 -18.46 -9.62
CA ALA A 480 -8.75 -18.17 -10.99
C ALA A 480 -7.58 -17.59 -11.82
N ALA A 481 -6.77 -16.70 -11.22
CA ALA A 481 -5.60 -16.13 -11.86
C ALA A 481 -4.49 -17.18 -12.13
N ARG A 482 -4.34 -18.19 -11.27
CA ARG A 482 -3.38 -19.29 -11.47
C ARG A 482 -3.82 -20.29 -12.54
N GLU A 483 -5.12 -20.50 -12.71
CA GLU A 483 -5.68 -21.46 -13.68
C GLU A 483 -5.87 -20.84 -15.07
N GLY A 484 -5.91 -19.51 -15.19
CA GLY A 484 -6.05 -18.81 -16.47
C GLY A 484 -4.74 -18.65 -17.24
N ASP A 485 -4.82 -18.67 -18.56
CA ASP A 485 -3.79 -18.10 -19.46
C ASP A 485 -3.80 -16.56 -19.34
N GLU A 486 -2.78 -15.82 -19.80
CA GLU A 486 -2.61 -14.35 -19.60
C GLU A 486 -3.86 -13.48 -19.93
N LEU A 487 -4.80 -14.00 -20.72
CA LEU A 487 -6.11 -13.38 -21.04
C LEU A 487 -7.20 -13.56 -19.96
N GLY A 488 -7.02 -14.46 -19.00
CA GLY A 488 -8.00 -14.87 -17.98
C GLY A 488 -8.29 -13.81 -16.93
N VAL A 489 -7.29 -13.00 -16.57
CA VAL A 489 -7.47 -11.90 -15.61
C VAL A 489 -7.96 -10.61 -16.28
N ARG A 490 -7.75 -10.42 -17.59
CA ARG A 490 -8.47 -9.37 -18.33
C ARG A 490 -9.96 -9.66 -18.51
N ARG A 491 -10.34 -10.93 -18.30
CA ARG A 491 -11.72 -11.39 -18.11
C ARG A 491 -12.00 -11.71 -16.62
N ALA A 492 -11.31 -11.08 -15.66
CA ALA A 492 -11.30 -11.41 -14.22
C ALA A 492 -12.63 -11.36 -13.47
N GLY A 493 -13.71 -10.92 -14.11
CA GLY A 493 -14.98 -11.53 -13.79
C GLY A 493 -15.02 -12.87 -14.50
N ASP A 494 -14.37 -13.92 -13.96
CA ASP A 494 -14.41 -15.27 -14.52
C ASP A 494 -15.88 -15.57 -14.75
N ALA A 495 -16.34 -15.41 -16.00
CA ALA A 495 -17.75 -15.44 -16.29
C ALA A 495 -18.27 -16.81 -15.89
N ALA A 496 -17.42 -17.83 -15.85
CA ALA A 496 -17.75 -19.13 -15.28
C ALA A 496 -17.92 -19.11 -13.76
N LEU A 497 -17.02 -18.52 -12.95
CA LEU A 497 -17.19 -18.43 -11.49
C LEU A 497 -18.33 -17.50 -11.09
N LEU A 498 -18.42 -16.30 -11.67
CA LEU A 498 -19.51 -15.37 -11.40
C LEU A 498 -20.85 -15.90 -11.96
N SER A 499 -20.86 -16.58 -13.12
CA SER A 499 -22.06 -17.29 -13.59
C SER A 499 -22.39 -18.50 -12.71
N LEU A 500 -21.40 -19.21 -12.17
CA LEU A 500 -21.63 -20.32 -11.23
C LEU A 500 -22.32 -19.80 -9.96
N ILE A 501 -21.80 -18.71 -9.39
CA ILE A 501 -22.39 -18.02 -8.23
C ILE A 501 -23.80 -17.50 -8.59
N ALA A 502 -23.96 -16.86 -9.74
CA ALA A 502 -25.23 -16.26 -10.15
C ALA A 502 -26.31 -17.29 -10.50
N THR A 503 -25.95 -18.42 -11.11
CA THR A 503 -26.92 -19.41 -11.60
C THR A 503 -27.30 -20.43 -10.53
N ARG A 504 -26.43 -20.76 -9.56
CA ARG A 504 -26.62 -21.81 -8.54
C ARG A 504 -27.14 -23.15 -9.09
N ARG A 505 -27.07 -23.40 -10.40
CA ARG A 505 -27.87 -24.43 -11.11
C ARG A 505 -27.10 -25.16 -12.21
N GLY A 506 -25.78 -25.31 -12.07
CA GLY A 506 -24.95 -26.07 -13.01
C GLY A 506 -24.34 -27.33 -12.38
N ARG A 507 -24.41 -28.45 -13.09
CA ARG A 507 -23.58 -29.66 -12.84
C ARG A 507 -22.14 -29.40 -13.26
N LEU A 508 -21.44 -28.51 -12.57
CA LEU A 508 -20.01 -28.34 -12.77
C LEU A 508 -19.28 -28.91 -11.57
N VAL A 509 -18.66 -30.07 -11.74
CA VAL A 509 -17.62 -30.56 -10.85
C VAL A 509 -16.31 -29.93 -11.31
N ARG A 510 -15.90 -28.81 -10.70
CA ARG A 510 -14.58 -28.22 -10.94
C ARG A 510 -13.62 -28.77 -9.89
N ARG A 511 -12.50 -29.32 -10.35
CA ARG A 511 -11.41 -29.72 -9.48
C ARG A 511 -10.24 -28.78 -9.69
N CYS A 512 -9.83 -28.13 -8.62
CA CYS A 512 -8.73 -27.19 -8.58
C CYS A 512 -7.61 -27.80 -7.76
N ARG A 513 -6.43 -27.97 -8.35
CA ARG A 513 -5.24 -28.37 -7.57
C ARG A 513 -4.61 -27.11 -6.99
N VAL A 514 -4.38 -27.10 -5.68
CA VAL A 514 -3.83 -25.98 -4.94
C VAL A 514 -2.52 -26.43 -4.30
N ALA A 515 -1.45 -25.67 -4.49
CA ALA A 515 -0.16 -26.02 -3.91
C ALA A 515 -0.20 -26.05 -2.37
N GLU A 516 -0.96 -25.13 -1.75
CA GLU A 516 -1.17 -25.04 -0.31
C GLU A 516 -2.54 -24.41 -0.01
N GLY A 517 -3.18 -24.82 1.09
CA GLY A 517 -4.40 -24.16 1.58
C GLY A 517 -5.71 -24.63 0.92
N ALA A 518 -5.78 -25.86 0.42
CA ALA A 518 -7.01 -26.43 -0.17
C ALA A 518 -8.24 -26.29 0.75
N GLU A 519 -8.09 -26.53 2.06
CA GLU A 519 -9.21 -26.34 3.01
C GLU A 519 -9.64 -24.87 3.12
N ALA A 520 -8.71 -23.92 3.09
CA ALA A 520 -9.05 -22.50 3.10
C ALA A 520 -9.79 -22.08 1.82
N LEU A 521 -9.35 -22.57 0.66
CA LEU A 521 -10.05 -22.32 -0.60
C LEU A 521 -11.43 -23.00 -0.63
N ALA A 522 -11.58 -24.21 -0.10
CA ALA A 522 -12.88 -24.86 0.05
C ALA A 522 -13.82 -24.05 0.97
N ARG A 523 -13.30 -23.51 2.09
CA ARG A 523 -14.06 -22.56 2.93
C ARG A 523 -14.46 -21.31 2.16
N ALA A 524 -13.56 -20.75 1.34
CA ALA A 524 -13.86 -19.57 0.53
C ALA A 524 -15.00 -19.84 -0.46
N TYR A 525 -14.97 -20.97 -1.17
CA TYR A 525 -16.06 -21.35 -2.07
C TYR A 525 -17.39 -21.60 -1.33
N ARG A 526 -17.35 -22.18 -0.12
CA ARG A 526 -18.54 -22.29 0.74
C ARG A 526 -19.07 -20.91 1.15
N ALA A 527 -18.20 -19.97 1.47
CA ALA A 527 -18.57 -18.57 1.73
C ALA A 527 -19.15 -17.87 0.48
N CYS A 528 -18.81 -18.34 -0.73
CA CYS A 528 -19.50 -17.97 -1.97
C CYS A 528 -20.87 -18.64 -2.19
N GLY A 529 -21.32 -19.49 -1.26
CA GLY A 529 -22.55 -20.25 -1.38
C GLY A 529 -22.45 -21.47 -2.31
N LEU A 530 -21.24 -21.97 -2.57
CA LEU A 530 -21.00 -23.16 -3.38
C LEU A 530 -20.77 -24.39 -2.49
N ASN A 531 -21.13 -25.58 -2.99
CA ASN A 531 -20.75 -26.82 -2.32
C ASN A 531 -19.29 -27.10 -2.66
N ALA A 532 -18.39 -27.04 -1.68
CA ALA A 532 -16.97 -27.28 -1.89
C ALA A 532 -16.32 -28.06 -0.75
N ARG A 533 -15.42 -28.98 -1.10
CA ARG A 533 -14.65 -29.81 -0.16
C ARG A 533 -13.21 -29.99 -0.62
N ALA A 534 -12.28 -29.98 0.33
CA ALA A 534 -10.88 -30.29 0.08
C ALA A 534 -10.62 -31.80 0.18
N PHE A 535 -9.78 -32.32 -0.71
CA PHE A 535 -9.29 -33.70 -0.74
C PHE A 535 -7.78 -33.68 -0.97
N GLY A 536 -7.01 -33.60 0.12
CA GLY A 536 -5.57 -33.36 0.03
C GLY A 536 -5.28 -31.98 -0.55
N ASP A 537 -4.53 -31.94 -1.65
CA ASP A 537 -4.17 -30.71 -2.39
C ASP A 537 -5.25 -30.28 -3.39
N ASP A 538 -6.35 -31.01 -3.48
CA ASP A 538 -7.43 -30.73 -4.42
C ASP A 538 -8.63 -30.08 -3.71
N VAL A 539 -9.30 -29.18 -4.41
CA VAL A 539 -10.61 -28.66 -4.03
C VAL A 539 -11.61 -29.05 -5.10
N VAL A 540 -12.67 -29.75 -4.68
CA VAL A 540 -13.79 -30.08 -5.54
C VAL A 540 -14.94 -29.15 -5.21
N VAL A 541 -15.44 -28.46 -6.23
CA VAL A 541 -16.63 -27.61 -6.17
C VAL A 541 -17.71 -28.26 -7.02
N ALA A 542 -18.93 -28.38 -6.49
CA ALA A 542 -20.04 -29.04 -7.16
C ALA A 542 -21.36 -28.27 -7.00
N GLY A 543 -22.33 -28.58 -7.87
CA GLY A 543 -23.67 -28.01 -7.80
C GLY A 543 -24.51 -28.61 -6.67
N ASP A 544 -24.24 -29.86 -6.30
CA ASP A 544 -24.93 -30.62 -5.26
C ASP A 544 -23.91 -31.20 -4.25
N GLU A 545 -24.25 -31.24 -2.96
CA GLU A 545 -23.41 -31.85 -1.93
C GLU A 545 -23.21 -33.35 -2.16
N ALA A 546 -24.19 -34.03 -2.78
CA ALA A 546 -24.06 -35.44 -3.16
C ALA A 546 -22.94 -35.70 -4.19
N GLU A 547 -22.51 -34.67 -4.92
CA GLU A 547 -21.40 -34.73 -5.87
C GLU A 547 -20.03 -34.48 -5.18
N LEU A 548 -20.00 -34.07 -3.90
CA LEU A 548 -18.79 -33.91 -3.08
C LEU A 548 -18.31 -35.23 -2.47
N THR A 549 -18.40 -36.33 -3.22
CA THR A 549 -17.81 -37.59 -2.80
C THR A 549 -16.29 -37.52 -2.92
N PRO A 550 -15.53 -37.96 -1.89
CA PRO A 550 -14.11 -38.15 -2.06
C PRO A 550 -13.88 -39.06 -3.25
N PRO A 551 -12.80 -38.83 -4.02
CA PRO A 551 -12.48 -39.74 -5.08
C PRO A 551 -12.36 -41.15 -4.53
N VAL A 552 -13.13 -42.06 -5.11
CA VAL A 552 -13.01 -43.47 -4.78
C VAL A 552 -11.63 -43.89 -5.25
N ALA A 553 -10.78 -44.28 -4.30
CA ALA A 553 -9.47 -44.83 -4.62
C ALA A 553 -9.67 -45.89 -5.72
N PRO A 554 -8.92 -45.84 -6.83
CA PRO A 554 -9.12 -46.80 -7.90
C PRO A 554 -8.92 -48.18 -7.29
N PRO A 555 -9.71 -49.19 -7.70
CA PRO A 555 -9.44 -50.55 -7.26
C PRO A 555 -7.97 -50.88 -7.49
N PRO A 556 -7.34 -51.78 -6.71
CA PRO A 556 -6.00 -52.23 -7.05
C PRO A 556 -6.04 -52.82 -8.47
N LEU A 557 -5.06 -52.47 -9.30
CA LEU A 557 -4.93 -53.13 -10.61
C LEU A 557 -4.76 -54.64 -10.40
N PRO A 558 -5.30 -55.48 -11.29
CA PRO A 558 -4.94 -56.88 -11.35
C PRO A 558 -3.42 -57.04 -11.29
N SER A 559 -2.90 -57.95 -10.46
CA SER A 559 -1.45 -58.19 -10.30
C SER A 559 -0.74 -58.63 -11.61
N THR A 560 -1.53 -59.00 -12.62
CA THR A 560 -1.10 -59.27 -13.99
C THR A 560 -0.74 -58.00 -14.78
N LEU A 561 -1.19 -56.82 -14.36
CA LEU A 561 -0.85 -55.52 -14.97
C LEU A 561 0.32 -54.88 -14.21
N ARG A 562 1.54 -55.28 -14.58
CA ARG A 562 2.80 -54.75 -14.04
C ARG A 562 3.74 -54.30 -15.16
N SER A 563 4.70 -53.45 -14.84
CA SER A 563 5.75 -53.05 -15.78
C SER A 563 6.39 -54.25 -16.47
N GLY A 564 6.56 -54.15 -17.78
CA GLY A 564 7.14 -55.17 -18.66
C GLY A 564 6.13 -56.09 -19.35
N VAL A 565 4.86 -56.09 -18.94
CA VAL A 565 3.80 -56.94 -19.53
C VAL A 565 3.43 -56.48 -20.94
N ARG A 566 3.18 -57.43 -21.85
CA ARG A 566 2.68 -57.15 -23.19
C ARG A 566 1.16 -57.14 -23.23
N LEU A 567 0.60 -56.06 -23.77
CA LEU A 567 -0.82 -55.84 -24.02
C LEU A 567 -1.03 -55.86 -25.55
N GLY A 568 -1.13 -57.08 -26.11
CA GLY A 568 -0.98 -57.28 -27.56
C GLY A 568 0.47 -57.05 -27.98
N ASP A 569 0.69 -56.20 -29.00
CA ASP A 569 2.03 -55.87 -29.51
C ASP A 569 2.71 -54.70 -28.77
N VAL A 570 2.02 -54.11 -27.78
CA VAL A 570 2.50 -52.96 -27.01
C VAL A 570 2.95 -53.40 -25.62
N ARG A 571 4.09 -52.88 -25.15
CA ARG A 571 4.61 -53.15 -23.80
C ARG A 571 4.13 -52.08 -22.81
N LEU A 572 3.67 -52.50 -21.64
CA LEU A 572 3.43 -51.62 -20.50
C LEU A 572 4.77 -51.28 -19.85
N LEU A 573 5.24 -50.05 -20.00
CA LEU A 573 6.53 -49.59 -19.48
C LEU A 573 6.47 -49.30 -17.98
N ARG A 574 5.46 -48.53 -17.55
CA ARG A 574 5.32 -48.09 -16.16
C ARG A 574 3.86 -48.12 -15.70
N VAL A 575 3.66 -48.48 -14.43
CA VAL A 575 2.41 -48.25 -13.70
C VAL A 575 2.71 -47.24 -12.61
N ILE A 576 1.96 -46.14 -12.58
CA ILE A 576 2.07 -45.10 -11.57
C ILE A 576 0.74 -45.10 -10.83
N ALA A 577 0.76 -45.42 -9.54
CA ALA A 577 -0.40 -45.22 -8.69
C ALA A 577 -0.59 -43.70 -8.51
N GLU A 578 -1.73 -43.20 -8.97
CA GLU A 578 -2.21 -41.85 -8.70
C GLU A 578 -3.34 -41.95 -7.66
N PRO A 579 -3.69 -40.87 -6.94
CA PRO A 579 -4.73 -40.91 -5.92
C PRO A 579 -6.09 -41.43 -6.41
N GLU A 580 -6.42 -41.25 -7.70
CA GLU A 580 -7.73 -41.60 -8.27
C GLU A 580 -7.67 -42.53 -9.48
N ALA A 581 -6.46 -42.83 -9.94
CA ALA A 581 -6.24 -43.57 -11.17
C ALA A 581 -4.92 -44.34 -11.08
N HIS A 582 -4.71 -45.21 -12.05
CA HIS A 582 -3.40 -45.73 -12.37
C HIS A 582 -3.00 -45.17 -13.73
N ALA A 583 -1.91 -44.40 -13.78
CA ALA A 583 -1.33 -43.98 -15.04
C ALA A 583 -0.43 -45.08 -15.59
N LEU A 584 -0.83 -45.62 -16.74
CA LEU A 584 -0.17 -46.70 -17.45
C LEU A 584 0.60 -46.12 -18.63
N VAL A 585 1.93 -46.21 -18.61
CA VAL A 585 2.77 -45.74 -19.71
C VAL A 585 3.00 -46.90 -20.68
N LEU A 586 2.43 -46.81 -21.88
CA LEU A 586 2.52 -47.80 -22.95
C LEU A 586 3.64 -47.45 -23.94
N GLU A 587 4.15 -48.44 -24.68
CA GLU A 587 5.14 -48.24 -25.75
C GLU A 587 4.48 -48.01 -27.12
N PRO A 588 4.85 -46.95 -27.88
CA PRO A 588 5.81 -45.90 -27.53
C PRO A 588 5.26 -44.95 -26.46
N ALA A 589 6.12 -44.47 -25.55
CA ALA A 589 5.86 -43.77 -24.27
C ALA A 589 4.59 -42.88 -24.19
N ARG A 590 3.41 -43.50 -24.16
CA ARG A 590 2.10 -42.84 -24.17
C ARG A 590 1.37 -43.21 -22.89
N ALA A 591 0.90 -42.20 -22.17
CA ALA A 591 0.18 -42.40 -20.92
C ALA A 591 -1.30 -42.71 -21.21
N VAL A 592 -1.83 -43.72 -20.52
CA VAL A 592 -3.25 -44.05 -20.46
C VAL A 592 -3.64 -44.06 -18.99
N ARG A 593 -4.67 -43.30 -18.61
CA ARG A 593 -5.14 -43.29 -17.22
C ARG A 593 -6.29 -44.26 -17.07
N VAL A 594 -6.24 -45.08 -16.01
CA VAL A 594 -7.28 -46.06 -15.68
C VAL A 594 -7.81 -45.76 -14.28
N ARG A 595 -9.09 -45.47 -14.15
CA ARG A 595 -9.73 -45.07 -12.89
C ARG A 595 -11.03 -45.80 -12.65
N ALA A 596 -11.57 -45.73 -11.43
CA ALA A 596 -12.93 -46.20 -11.19
C ALA A 596 -13.93 -45.41 -12.04
N HIS A 597 -14.95 -46.08 -12.59
CA HIS A 597 -16.04 -45.43 -13.30
C HIS A 597 -16.99 -44.77 -12.29
N ASP A 598 -16.98 -43.44 -12.27
CA ASP A 598 -17.72 -42.60 -11.33
C ASP A 598 -18.63 -41.58 -12.04
N GLY A 599 -18.93 -41.80 -13.32
CA GLY A 599 -19.78 -40.93 -14.13
C GLY A 599 -19.06 -39.75 -14.80
N ARG A 600 -17.78 -39.49 -14.51
CA ARG A 600 -16.97 -38.51 -15.27
C ARG A 600 -16.76 -38.98 -16.73
N PRO A 601 -16.73 -38.08 -17.74
CA PRO A 601 -16.49 -38.44 -19.14
C PRO A 601 -15.22 -39.28 -19.30
N TYR A 602 -15.26 -40.25 -20.21
CA TYR A 602 -14.18 -41.21 -20.44
C TYR A 602 -14.04 -41.52 -21.92
N ALA A 603 -12.84 -41.94 -22.35
CA ALA A 603 -12.65 -42.41 -23.71
C ALA A 603 -13.27 -43.81 -23.89
N LEU A 604 -13.06 -44.69 -22.91
CA LEU A 604 -13.64 -46.04 -22.88
C LEU A 604 -14.07 -46.42 -21.46
N ARG A 605 -15.14 -47.21 -21.34
CA ARG A 605 -15.59 -47.79 -20.08
C ARG A 605 -15.61 -49.30 -20.19
N TYR A 606 -15.18 -49.95 -19.12
CA TYR A 606 -15.31 -51.38 -18.97
C TYR A 606 -15.55 -51.79 -17.52
N GLY A 607 -16.71 -52.38 -17.24
CA GLY A 607 -17.11 -52.75 -15.88
C GLY A 607 -17.07 -51.54 -14.95
N ALA A 608 -16.32 -51.68 -13.85
CA ALA A 608 -16.08 -50.64 -12.85
C ALA A 608 -14.93 -49.68 -13.22
N TRP A 609 -14.32 -49.81 -14.40
CA TRP A 609 -13.18 -49.00 -14.83
C TRP A 609 -13.54 -48.04 -15.97
N ALA A 610 -13.02 -46.82 -15.88
CA ALA A 610 -12.99 -45.82 -16.94
C ALA A 610 -11.54 -45.61 -17.39
N ILE A 611 -11.35 -45.47 -18.71
CA ILE A 611 -10.03 -45.29 -19.34
C ILE A 611 -10.03 -43.95 -20.06
N ASP A 612 -9.11 -43.09 -19.68
CA ASP A 612 -8.89 -41.77 -20.27
C ASP A 612 -7.62 -41.77 -21.10
N VAL A 613 -7.72 -41.19 -22.29
CA VAL A 613 -6.62 -41.02 -23.25
C VAL A 613 -6.56 -39.55 -23.60
N ASP A 614 -5.39 -38.93 -23.45
CA ASP A 614 -5.22 -37.48 -23.59
C ASP A 614 -5.71 -36.95 -24.95
N ASP A 615 -5.49 -37.69 -26.04
CA ASP A 615 -6.12 -37.45 -27.33
C ASP A 615 -6.50 -38.78 -28.02
N PRO A 616 -7.77 -39.22 -27.95
CA PRO A 616 -8.21 -40.48 -28.53
C PRO A 616 -8.14 -40.49 -30.07
N THR A 617 -8.08 -39.32 -30.73
CA THR A 617 -8.00 -39.22 -32.19
C THR A 617 -6.62 -39.58 -32.72
N THR A 618 -5.58 -39.39 -31.90
CA THR A 618 -4.19 -39.72 -32.23
C THR A 618 -3.84 -41.20 -32.01
N LEU A 619 -4.81 -42.02 -31.62
CA LEU A 619 -4.59 -43.45 -31.40
C LEU A 619 -4.51 -44.22 -32.73
N GLU A 620 -3.36 -44.82 -32.99
CA GLU A 620 -3.10 -45.70 -34.12
C GLU A 620 -3.55 -47.15 -33.82
N GLY A 621 -3.63 -47.98 -34.87
CA GLY A 621 -4.21 -49.33 -34.78
C GLY A 621 -3.62 -50.21 -33.67
N ARG A 622 -2.30 -50.18 -33.47
CA ARG A 622 -1.60 -50.94 -32.41
C ARG A 622 -1.95 -50.46 -30.99
N GLU A 623 -2.19 -49.16 -30.81
CA GLU A 623 -2.51 -48.57 -29.51
C GLU A 623 -3.97 -48.82 -29.14
N LYS A 624 -4.88 -48.72 -30.13
CA LYS A 624 -6.29 -49.13 -29.97
C LYS A 624 -6.39 -50.61 -29.57
N LEU A 625 -5.57 -51.47 -30.16
CA LEU A 625 -5.46 -52.89 -29.79
C LEU A 625 -4.91 -53.07 -28.36
N ALA A 626 -3.89 -52.30 -27.97
CA ALA A 626 -3.33 -52.35 -26.63
C ALA A 626 -4.33 -51.91 -25.56
N ILE A 627 -5.10 -50.85 -25.82
CA ILE A 627 -6.16 -50.39 -24.92
C ILE A 627 -7.28 -51.43 -24.85
N ARG A 628 -7.66 -52.09 -25.95
CA ARG A 628 -8.60 -53.23 -25.91
C ARG A 628 -8.05 -54.41 -25.11
N ALA A 629 -6.77 -54.72 -25.23
CA ALA A 629 -6.12 -55.77 -24.46
C ALA A 629 -6.04 -55.43 -22.97
N LEU A 630 -5.78 -54.16 -22.63
CA LEU A 630 -5.84 -53.62 -21.27
C LEU A 630 -7.25 -53.77 -20.70
N VAL A 631 -8.27 -53.35 -21.44
CA VAL A 631 -9.68 -53.53 -21.09
C VAL A 631 -9.98 -55.01 -20.79
N ALA A 632 -9.53 -55.92 -21.65
CA ALA A 632 -9.72 -57.36 -21.46
C ALA A 632 -8.92 -57.95 -20.27
N HIS A 633 -7.87 -57.27 -19.80
CA HIS A 633 -7.16 -57.66 -18.58
C HIS A 633 -7.88 -57.16 -17.32
N LEU A 634 -8.33 -55.90 -17.34
CA LEU A 634 -9.15 -55.34 -16.27
C LEU A 634 -10.42 -56.17 -16.07
N ALA A 635 -11.01 -56.65 -17.16
CA ALA A 635 -12.17 -57.55 -17.19
C ALA A 635 -12.00 -58.88 -16.45
N ARG A 636 -10.79 -59.43 -16.47
CA ARG A 636 -10.50 -60.78 -15.95
C ARG A 636 -10.11 -60.76 -14.47
N GLY A 637 -9.78 -59.59 -13.94
CA GLY A 637 -9.40 -59.39 -12.54
C GLY A 637 -10.44 -58.65 -11.70
N SER A 638 -11.52 -58.15 -12.31
CA SER A 638 -12.73 -57.66 -11.63
C SER A 638 -13.75 -58.77 -11.52
#